data_AF-A0A3M2CPG0-F1
#
_entry.id   AF-A0A3M2CPG0-F1
#
_cell.length_a   1.000
_cell.length_b   1.000
_cell.length_c   1.000
_cell.angle_alpha   90.00
_cell.angle_beta   90.00
_cell.angle_gamma   90.00
#
_symmetry.space_group_name_H-M   'P 1'
#
loop_
_entity.id
_entity.type
_entity.pdbx_description
1 polymer ?
#
loop_
_entity_poly.entity_id
_entity_poly.type
_entity_poly.pdbx_seq_one_letter_code
_entity_poly.pdbx_strand_id
1 'polypeptide(L)'
;MRSRLAVLVAATAAAVALPALAEDPAPLDHSVYEIWNAIDDESISADGAWAIYSLTKEVGDGSIHIVSTDGETRYTFDRGVAGVITYDSAHALFRVKAPHEAVRAAKREKKKKDEMPKDALGVVDLATGELVTIDGITSFAVPDKAGGFAAVLLEKPKPEKKGDKAKPAAEPEEQEPAPAEEPGEEKEEPKERTAGAPLLLIDLDTGDRRTFENVLSYAFDEGGTRLAFVVSTKDGPGDGDGVYVLDLAPTGAEPRAVMTGPGEYASLVFDKAGERLAFLSNRDDFDADDPEWTLHLWTAGGDASETLARSGDAGIPDGWWVCQHRDPEFSESGERVLFGVAPRPAPEPDPEDPDTPLEDELPKLDIWHWDEPDLHTVQLNNLDEERERSYLAVADLARSGRIRTLADEAWREVEIGSEGDAPVAVALRDEPYRKAIQWDIQGQTDVAVVDVRTGRREVVLEAVRARPWGGWLSPDSAYLTYWDYDAQAWIAYDIEAGEAVDLSSAIPHPVWDEDTDTPSRPNPYGLAGWLQGDRGLLIYDRYDVWLVDPDRPESPRCLTEGVGRRDGLRFRVVDLDREEPAIDPGEPLLLSAFDEKNKNAGFYRDRVRGSRRPQQLLMAARRFSTPVRAEAADTLMLTRESFREFPDLWATGPDFSSMTRLSDANPQQADYAWGDAELVEWVSARGEPLQGILYTPPGFDPDTQYPMMVYFYERNSDTLHRYSPPTPHRSIIRFSFYASRGYLVFVPDIVYETGHPGRSAMDCVIPGVTSLVARGFVDPDRIGVQGHSWGGYQSAYLITQTDIFAAAGSGAPVSNMFSAYGGIRWGSGLSRQFQYEQTQSRIGGTIWEKPLLYIENSPLFHLDQVTTPVLILHNDEDGAVPWYQGIEMFMGLRRLGKPAWLLNYNGQPHWPITYPNRRDYAIRMQQFFDHYLMDGPMPEWMRSGVPALEKDRELGLEPAED
;
A
#
# COMPACT_ATOMS: atom_id res chain seq x y z
N MET A 1 -31.34 -41.08 85.06
CA MET A 1 -32.52 -41.97 84.94
C MET A 1 -32.78 -42.21 83.46
N ARG A 2 -32.63 -43.47 83.00
CA ARG A 2 -33.20 -44.13 81.81
C ARG A 2 -33.28 -43.38 80.45
N SER A 3 -32.30 -43.68 79.61
CA SER A 3 -32.31 -44.28 78.24
C SER A 3 -33.48 -44.11 77.23
N ARG A 4 -33.04 -44.07 75.95
CA ARG A 4 -33.67 -44.43 74.64
C ARG A 4 -34.17 -43.21 73.84
N LEU A 5 -34.01 -43.08 72.52
CA LEU A 5 -33.54 -43.95 71.43
C LEU A 5 -33.16 -43.04 70.23
N ALA A 6 -32.26 -43.52 69.35
CA ALA A 6 -31.83 -42.86 68.13
C ALA A 6 -32.89 -42.85 67.01
N VAL A 7 -32.88 -41.80 66.17
CA VAL A 7 -33.12 -41.90 64.71
C VAL A 7 -32.21 -40.89 64.02
N LEU A 8 -31.38 -41.40 63.12
CA LEU A 8 -30.53 -40.66 62.18
C LEU A 8 -31.40 -40.29 60.96
N VAL A 9 -31.50 -39.01 60.61
CA VAL A 9 -31.99 -38.55 59.30
C VAL A 9 -30.91 -37.63 58.73
N ALA A 10 -30.33 -38.04 57.61
CA ALA A 10 -29.40 -37.24 56.83
C ALA A 10 -30.14 -36.08 56.17
N ALA A 11 -29.68 -34.85 56.41
CA ALA A 11 -30.11 -33.67 55.69
C ALA A 11 -28.98 -33.25 54.73
N THR A 12 -29.23 -33.45 53.44
CA THR A 12 -28.43 -32.94 52.32
C THR A 12 -28.51 -31.42 52.29
N ALA A 13 -27.39 -30.72 52.51
CA ALA A 13 -27.28 -29.29 52.25
C ALA A 13 -26.89 -29.10 50.77
N ALA A 14 -27.85 -28.69 49.94
CA ALA A 14 -27.57 -28.23 48.59
C ALA A 14 -26.99 -26.80 48.67
N ALA A 15 -25.73 -26.64 48.29
CA ALA A 15 -25.17 -25.32 48.01
C ALA A 15 -25.75 -24.81 46.69
N VAL A 16 -26.60 -23.79 46.75
CA VAL A 16 -27.06 -23.06 45.58
C VAL A 16 -25.92 -22.14 45.16
N ALA A 17 -25.24 -22.49 44.06
CA ALA A 17 -24.39 -21.55 43.34
C ALA A 17 -25.29 -20.48 42.72
N LEU A 18 -25.15 -19.24 43.18
CA LEU A 18 -25.72 -18.09 42.48
C LEU A 18 -25.00 -17.96 41.13
N PRO A 19 -25.72 -17.85 40.00
CA PRO A 19 -25.08 -17.52 38.73
C PRO A 19 -24.48 -16.11 38.85
N ALA A 20 -23.23 -15.95 38.42
CA ALA A 20 -22.66 -14.63 38.19
C ALA A 20 -23.56 -13.92 37.17
N LEU A 21 -24.09 -12.76 37.54
CA LEU A 21 -24.72 -11.85 36.58
C LEU A 21 -23.63 -11.45 35.59
N ALA A 22 -23.84 -11.72 34.30
CA ALA A 22 -22.99 -11.16 33.26
C ALA A 22 -23.14 -9.63 33.34
N GLU A 23 -22.02 -8.90 33.47
CA GLU A 23 -22.02 -7.44 33.33
C GLU A 23 -22.38 -7.09 31.88
N ASP A 24 -23.19 -6.05 31.70
CA ASP A 24 -23.53 -5.56 30.35
C ASP A 24 -22.24 -5.08 29.65
N PRO A 25 -22.03 -5.39 28.36
CA PRO A 25 -20.83 -4.99 27.63
C PRO A 25 -20.57 -3.48 27.70
N ALA A 26 -19.31 -3.08 27.88
CA ALA A 26 -18.94 -1.67 28.03
C ALA A 26 -18.91 -0.94 26.67
N PRO A 27 -19.27 0.36 26.60
CA PRO A 27 -19.05 1.13 25.38
C PRO A 27 -17.54 1.29 25.09
N LEU A 28 -17.17 1.35 23.81
CA LEU A 28 -15.79 1.60 23.40
C LEU A 28 -15.29 2.97 23.92
N ASP A 29 -14.04 2.99 24.37
CA ASP A 29 -13.29 4.19 24.72
C ASP A 29 -11.89 4.16 24.09
N HIS A 30 -11.08 5.20 24.30
CA HIS A 30 -9.77 5.31 23.64
C HIS A 30 -8.69 4.36 24.20
N SER A 31 -8.97 3.59 25.26
CA SER A 31 -8.04 2.56 25.76
C SER A 31 -7.97 1.34 24.83
N VAL A 32 -9.01 1.12 24.02
CA VAL A 32 -9.11 -0.03 23.09
C VAL A 32 -7.98 -0.05 22.05
N TYR A 33 -7.38 1.11 21.76
CA TYR A 33 -6.25 1.26 20.84
C TYR A 33 -5.01 0.48 21.28
N GLU A 34 -4.91 0.14 22.57
CA GLU A 34 -3.76 -0.57 23.15
C GLU A 34 -3.95 -2.10 23.14
N ILE A 35 -5.18 -2.58 22.87
CA ILE A 35 -5.52 -4.00 22.92
C ILE A 35 -6.03 -4.57 21.59
N TRP A 36 -6.49 -3.73 20.66
CA TRP A 36 -7.00 -4.20 19.37
C TRP A 36 -5.87 -4.66 18.46
N ASN A 37 -6.01 -5.88 17.94
CA ASN A 37 -5.04 -6.48 17.04
C ASN A 37 -5.46 -6.27 15.57
N ALA A 38 -4.46 -6.14 14.70
CA ALA A 38 -4.57 -6.40 13.26
C ALA A 38 -3.90 -7.75 12.92
N ILE A 39 -4.26 -8.32 11.78
CA ILE A 39 -3.56 -9.46 11.18
C ILE A 39 -2.66 -8.89 10.08
N ASP A 40 -1.39 -9.21 10.13
CA ASP A 40 -0.38 -8.88 9.12
C ASP A 40 0.48 -10.13 8.82
N ASP A 41 1.31 -10.07 7.77
CA ASP A 41 2.28 -11.10 7.37
C ASP A 41 1.67 -12.51 7.22
N GLU A 42 0.42 -12.60 6.75
CA GLU A 42 -0.24 -13.89 6.56
C GLU A 42 0.29 -14.65 5.32
N SER A 43 0.56 -15.95 5.48
CA SER A 43 0.85 -16.85 4.36
C SER A 43 0.43 -18.29 4.67
N ILE A 44 0.35 -19.10 3.61
CA ILE A 44 0.04 -20.53 3.67
C ILE A 44 1.24 -21.33 3.13
N SER A 45 1.55 -22.47 3.73
CA SER A 45 2.62 -23.36 3.28
C SER A 45 2.35 -23.93 1.90
N ALA A 46 3.40 -24.31 1.18
CA ALA A 46 3.28 -24.85 -0.18
C ALA A 46 2.36 -26.09 -0.22
N ASP A 47 2.44 -26.99 0.78
CA ASP A 47 1.59 -28.17 0.89
C ASP A 47 0.17 -27.89 1.43
N GLY A 48 -0.12 -26.64 1.82
CA GLY A 48 -1.39 -26.22 2.38
C GLY A 48 -1.71 -26.76 3.77
N ALA A 49 -0.74 -27.33 4.49
CA ALA A 49 -0.93 -27.89 5.82
C ALA A 49 -0.85 -26.84 6.94
N TRP A 50 -0.14 -25.73 6.71
CA TRP A 50 0.11 -24.70 7.72
C TRP A 50 -0.23 -23.31 7.20
N ALA A 51 -0.71 -22.46 8.10
CA ALA A 51 -0.78 -21.02 7.91
C ALA A 51 0.04 -20.32 8.99
N ILE A 52 0.66 -19.21 8.63
CA ILE A 52 1.37 -18.32 9.56
C ILE A 52 0.79 -16.92 9.44
N TYR A 53 0.70 -16.20 10.56
CA TYR A 53 0.28 -14.80 10.57
C TYR A 53 0.74 -14.10 11.86
N SER A 54 0.90 -12.79 11.78
CA SER A 54 1.25 -11.93 12.91
C SER A 54 0.00 -11.22 13.44
N LEU A 55 -0.16 -11.17 14.76
CA LEU A 55 -1.05 -10.22 15.43
C LEU A 55 -0.26 -9.00 15.84
N THR A 56 -0.56 -7.86 15.23
CA THR A 56 0.12 -6.59 15.49
C THR A 56 -0.80 -5.63 16.25
N LYS A 57 -0.19 -4.71 16.99
CA LYS A 57 -0.89 -3.66 17.76
C LYS A 57 -0.34 -2.30 17.38
N GLU A 58 -1.18 -1.28 17.51
CA GLU A 58 -0.76 0.12 17.35
C GLU A 58 0.32 0.51 18.36
N VAL A 59 0.24 -0.03 19.59
CA VAL A 59 1.23 0.16 20.65
C VAL A 59 1.46 -1.16 21.39
N GLY A 60 2.72 -1.47 21.67
CA GLY A 60 3.12 -2.64 22.45
C GLY A 60 3.61 -3.80 21.59
N ASP A 61 3.74 -4.95 22.25
CA ASP A 61 4.24 -6.17 21.64
C ASP A 61 3.08 -6.97 21.01
N GLY A 62 3.30 -7.42 19.78
CA GLY A 62 2.44 -8.36 19.06
C GLY A 62 2.84 -9.82 19.31
N SER A 63 2.34 -10.73 18.47
CA SER A 63 2.69 -12.15 18.48
C SER A 63 2.61 -12.73 17.08
N ILE A 64 3.33 -13.82 16.84
CA ILE A 64 3.14 -14.63 15.63
C ILE A 64 2.46 -15.94 15.97
N HIS A 65 1.63 -16.41 15.04
CA HIS A 65 0.84 -17.61 15.17
C HIS A 65 1.10 -18.50 13.96
N ILE A 66 1.32 -19.78 14.24
CA ILE A 66 1.46 -20.82 13.22
C ILE A 66 0.39 -21.87 13.52
N VAL A 67 -0.49 -22.14 12.57
CA VAL A 67 -1.70 -22.93 12.78
C VAL A 67 -1.84 -23.93 11.65
N SER A 68 -2.13 -25.19 11.98
CA SER A 68 -2.47 -26.18 10.96
C SER A 68 -3.80 -25.81 10.31
N THR A 69 -3.97 -26.07 9.01
CA THR A 69 -5.16 -25.63 8.27
C THR A 69 -6.45 -26.38 8.66
N ASP A 70 -6.33 -27.50 9.37
CA ASP A 70 -7.43 -28.19 10.07
C ASP A 70 -7.79 -27.56 11.43
N GLY A 71 -6.97 -26.63 11.94
CA GLY A 71 -7.15 -25.93 13.22
C GLY A 71 -6.78 -26.76 14.45
N GLU A 72 -6.24 -27.97 14.31
CA GLU A 72 -5.94 -28.87 15.43
C GLU A 72 -4.66 -28.49 16.18
N THR A 73 -3.66 -27.94 15.48
CA THR A 73 -2.36 -27.56 16.04
C THR A 73 -2.13 -26.06 15.93
N ARG A 74 -1.67 -25.45 17.02
CA ARG A 74 -1.33 -24.01 17.08
C ARG A 74 -0.08 -23.77 17.90
N TYR A 75 0.86 -23.04 17.32
CA TYR A 75 2.00 -22.45 18.00
C TYR A 75 1.84 -20.93 18.08
N THR A 76 2.29 -20.32 19.15
CA THR A 76 2.21 -18.87 19.36
C THR A 76 3.44 -18.38 20.06
N PHE A 77 4.07 -17.35 19.50
CA PHE A 77 5.30 -16.78 20.02
C PHE A 77 5.21 -15.26 20.11
N ASP A 78 5.54 -14.73 21.29
CA ASP A 78 5.49 -13.30 21.56
C ASP A 78 6.50 -12.54 20.71
N ARG A 79 6.11 -11.34 20.26
CA ARG A 79 6.92 -10.38 19.49
C ARG A 79 7.36 -10.87 18.11
N GLY A 80 6.85 -12.02 17.65
CA GLY A 80 7.10 -12.53 16.31
C GLY A 80 6.41 -11.66 15.24
N VAL A 81 7.11 -11.40 14.13
CA VAL A 81 6.63 -10.73 12.91
C VAL A 81 7.36 -11.28 11.67
N ALA A 82 6.91 -10.92 10.47
CA ALA A 82 7.55 -11.26 9.20
C ALA A 82 7.86 -12.76 9.10
N GLY A 83 6.81 -13.59 9.26
CA GLY A 83 6.93 -15.03 9.25
C GLY A 83 7.01 -15.63 7.85
N VAL A 84 7.84 -16.67 7.70
CA VAL A 84 7.96 -17.47 6.47
C VAL A 84 7.94 -18.95 6.85
N ILE A 85 7.26 -19.76 6.05
CA ILE A 85 7.29 -21.22 6.13
C ILE A 85 8.19 -21.73 5.01
N THR A 86 9.11 -22.65 5.32
CA THR A 86 9.97 -23.26 4.30
C THR A 86 9.13 -24.05 3.29
N TYR A 87 9.59 -24.16 2.04
CA TYR A 87 8.82 -24.81 0.97
C TYR A 87 8.41 -26.26 1.30
N ASP A 88 9.30 -27.00 1.94
CA ASP A 88 9.06 -28.37 2.42
C ASP A 88 8.10 -28.47 3.62
N SER A 89 7.64 -27.33 4.12
CA SER A 89 6.72 -27.21 5.25
C SER A 89 7.23 -27.86 6.55
N ALA A 90 8.55 -27.98 6.70
CA ALA A 90 9.20 -28.55 7.88
C ALA A 90 9.46 -27.49 8.96
N HIS A 91 9.80 -26.26 8.56
CA HIS A 91 10.20 -25.19 9.48
C HIS A 91 9.44 -23.89 9.22
N ALA A 92 9.29 -23.09 10.27
CA ALA A 92 8.86 -21.70 10.16
C ALA A 92 9.89 -20.77 10.80
N LEU A 93 10.19 -19.66 10.13
CA LEU A 93 11.14 -18.65 10.57
C LEU A 93 10.43 -17.31 10.72
N PHE A 94 10.80 -16.54 11.74
CA PHE A 94 10.22 -15.21 11.95
C PHE A 94 11.14 -14.31 12.77
N ARG A 95 10.97 -13.00 12.60
CA ARG A 95 11.69 -12.02 13.41
C ARG A 95 11.00 -11.84 14.76
N VAL A 96 11.75 -11.96 15.84
CA VAL A 96 11.32 -11.61 17.20
C VAL A 96 11.78 -10.19 17.50
N LYS A 97 10.84 -9.24 17.53
CA LYS A 97 11.16 -7.83 17.85
C LYS A 97 11.68 -7.69 19.28
N ALA A 98 12.59 -6.75 19.50
CA ALA A 98 13.00 -6.38 20.84
C ALA A 98 11.79 -5.91 21.69
N PRO A 99 11.73 -6.20 23.01
CA PRO A 99 10.56 -5.86 23.81
C PRO A 99 10.27 -4.36 23.80
N HIS A 100 9.02 -3.98 23.53
CA HIS A 100 8.61 -2.58 23.41
C HIS A 100 9.01 -1.73 24.63
N GLU A 101 8.79 -2.23 25.84
CA GLU A 101 9.17 -1.51 27.07
C GLU A 101 10.68 -1.40 27.26
N ALA A 102 11.46 -2.39 26.83
CA ALA A 102 12.92 -2.30 26.85
C ALA A 102 13.42 -1.22 25.87
N VAL A 103 12.84 -1.15 24.67
CA VAL A 103 13.15 -0.11 23.68
C VAL A 103 12.79 1.27 24.23
N ARG A 104 11.64 1.43 24.89
CA ARG A 104 11.25 2.69 25.55
C ARG A 104 12.18 3.06 26.70
N ALA A 105 12.56 2.11 27.54
CA ALA A 105 13.52 2.34 28.62
C ALA A 105 14.88 2.80 28.06
N ALA A 106 15.39 2.14 27.01
CA ALA A 106 16.63 2.51 26.33
C ALA A 106 16.56 3.92 25.71
N LYS A 107 15.44 4.28 25.07
CA LYS A 107 15.22 5.64 24.55
C LYS A 107 15.19 6.69 25.66
N ARG A 108 14.55 6.40 26.81
CA ARG A 108 14.55 7.28 27.98
C ARG A 108 15.94 7.47 28.57
N GLU A 109 16.76 6.43 28.53
CA GLU A 109 18.18 6.46 28.93
C GLU A 109 19.09 7.11 27.87
N LYS A 110 18.55 7.53 26.71
CA LYS A 110 19.29 8.10 25.58
C LYS A 110 20.43 7.19 25.08
N LYS A 111 20.21 5.87 25.10
CA LYS A 111 21.17 4.89 24.58
C LYS A 111 21.45 5.10 23.11
N LYS A 112 22.69 4.85 22.68
CA LYS A 112 23.09 4.91 21.27
C LYS A 112 22.48 3.74 20.49
N LYS A 113 22.48 3.83 19.15
CA LYS A 113 21.89 2.82 18.24
C LYS A 113 22.45 1.41 18.51
N ASP A 114 23.74 1.29 18.79
CA ASP A 114 24.44 0.03 19.09
C ASP A 114 24.18 -0.53 20.50
N GLU A 115 23.54 0.28 21.36
CA GLU A 115 23.12 -0.08 22.71
C GLU A 115 21.61 -0.34 22.81
N MET A 116 20.87 -0.17 21.71
CA MET A 116 19.45 -0.46 21.65
C MET A 116 19.20 -1.97 21.82
N PRO A 117 18.07 -2.36 22.46
CA PRO A 117 17.59 -3.73 22.43
C PRO A 117 17.48 -4.23 20.99
N LYS A 118 17.93 -5.45 20.75
CA LYS A 118 18.10 -6.03 19.42
C LYS A 118 17.00 -7.03 19.11
N ASP A 119 16.72 -7.17 17.82
CA ASP A 119 15.82 -8.20 17.31
C ASP A 119 16.54 -9.56 17.27
N ALA A 120 15.77 -10.64 17.28
CA ALA A 120 16.24 -12.01 17.16
C ALA A 120 15.48 -12.74 16.03
N LEU A 121 15.99 -13.89 15.60
CA LEU A 121 15.28 -14.84 14.75
C LEU A 121 14.68 -15.94 15.62
N GLY A 122 13.43 -16.30 15.39
CA GLY A 122 12.84 -17.56 15.83
C GLY A 122 12.83 -18.56 14.69
N VAL A 123 13.24 -19.80 14.95
CA VAL A 123 13.17 -20.95 14.04
C VAL A 123 12.38 -22.04 14.74
N VAL A 124 11.29 -22.50 14.13
CA VAL A 124 10.37 -23.48 14.71
C VAL A 124 10.32 -24.72 13.84
N ASP A 125 10.55 -25.88 14.43
CA ASP A 125 10.25 -27.18 13.83
C ASP A 125 8.74 -27.41 13.93
N LEU A 126 8.05 -27.56 12.79
CA LEU A 126 6.59 -27.62 12.74
C LEU A 126 6.03 -28.96 13.24
N ALA A 127 6.80 -30.03 13.15
CA ALA A 127 6.41 -31.35 13.61
C ALA A 127 6.39 -31.47 15.16
N THR A 128 7.29 -30.76 15.82
CA THR A 128 7.49 -30.82 17.28
C THR A 128 7.04 -29.58 18.02
N GLY A 129 7.01 -28.42 17.34
CA GLY A 129 6.78 -27.10 17.94
C GLY A 129 7.99 -26.54 18.69
N GLU A 130 9.18 -27.15 18.56
CA GLU A 130 10.40 -26.68 19.23
C GLU A 130 10.89 -25.37 18.62
N LEU A 131 11.11 -24.35 19.47
CA LEU A 131 11.63 -23.04 19.08
C LEU A 131 13.11 -22.90 19.43
N VAL A 132 13.91 -22.50 18.45
CA VAL A 132 15.30 -22.06 18.62
C VAL A 132 15.39 -20.57 18.29
N THR A 133 16.04 -19.78 19.16
CA THR A 133 16.24 -18.35 18.93
C THR A 133 17.69 -17.98 18.62
N ILE A 134 17.89 -17.01 17.74
CA ILE A 134 19.21 -16.46 17.38
C ILE A 134 19.19 -14.94 17.54
N ASP A 135 19.96 -14.42 18.49
CA ASP A 135 19.95 -13.00 18.85
C ASP A 135 20.76 -12.13 17.88
N GLY A 136 20.32 -10.87 17.73
CA GLY A 136 21.08 -9.83 17.05
C GLY A 136 21.09 -10.00 15.54
N ILE A 137 19.91 -10.06 14.92
CA ILE A 137 19.76 -10.19 13.47
C ILE A 137 19.41 -8.86 12.80
N THR A 138 19.81 -8.72 11.54
CA THR A 138 19.41 -7.61 10.66
C THR A 138 18.40 -8.09 9.61
N SER A 139 18.66 -9.26 9.01
CA SER A 139 17.81 -9.90 8.00
C SER A 139 17.97 -11.43 8.03
N PHE A 140 17.03 -12.14 7.43
CA PHE A 140 17.13 -13.57 7.15
C PHE A 140 16.44 -13.89 5.82
N ALA A 141 16.80 -15.01 5.20
CA ALA A 141 16.11 -15.57 4.04
C ALA A 141 16.17 -17.10 4.07
N VAL A 142 15.24 -17.72 3.34
CA VAL A 142 15.20 -19.15 3.01
C VAL A 142 15.05 -19.29 1.49
N PRO A 143 15.40 -20.43 0.88
CA PRO A 143 15.10 -20.70 -0.52
C PRO A 143 13.58 -20.69 -0.78
N ASP A 144 13.18 -20.24 -1.98
CA ASP A 144 11.76 -20.08 -2.32
C ASP A 144 11.06 -21.42 -2.63
N LYS A 145 11.73 -22.32 -3.36
CA LYS A 145 11.19 -23.63 -3.77
C LYS A 145 11.92 -24.82 -3.13
N ALA A 146 12.63 -24.59 -2.03
CA ALA A 146 13.33 -25.64 -1.30
C ALA A 146 13.30 -25.45 0.22
N GLY A 147 13.60 -26.53 0.93
CA GLY A 147 13.76 -26.56 2.38
C GLY A 147 15.22 -26.71 2.81
N GLY A 148 15.43 -26.99 4.10
CA GLY A 148 16.72 -27.43 4.63
C GLY A 148 17.76 -26.36 4.93
N PHE A 149 17.68 -25.13 4.40
CA PHE A 149 18.65 -24.06 4.71
C PHE A 149 18.01 -22.72 5.04
N ALA A 150 18.69 -21.95 5.90
CA ALA A 150 18.41 -20.52 6.15
C ALA A 150 19.69 -19.71 6.24
N ALA A 151 19.69 -18.50 5.68
CA ALA A 151 20.78 -17.54 5.79
C ALA A 151 20.35 -16.35 6.66
N VAL A 152 21.18 -15.98 7.63
CA VAL A 152 20.86 -14.97 8.65
C VAL A 152 21.99 -13.96 8.78
N LEU A 153 21.73 -12.71 8.44
CA LEU A 153 22.70 -11.64 8.61
C LEU A 153 22.63 -11.07 10.03
N LEU A 154 23.73 -11.19 10.76
CA LEU A 154 23.82 -10.73 12.15
C LEU A 154 24.17 -9.23 12.21
N GLU A 155 23.90 -8.61 13.34
CA GLU A 155 24.39 -7.26 13.62
C GLU A 155 25.91 -7.24 13.80
N LYS A 156 26.54 -6.10 13.47
CA LYS A 156 27.98 -5.91 13.63
C LYS A 156 28.41 -6.09 15.10
N PRO A 157 29.50 -6.84 15.37
CA PRO A 157 30.06 -6.96 16.70
C PRO A 157 30.51 -5.59 17.24
N LYS A 158 30.39 -5.37 18.56
CA LYS A 158 30.89 -4.14 19.19
C LYS A 158 32.41 -4.04 18.98
N PRO A 159 32.96 -2.89 18.56
CA PRO A 159 34.41 -2.71 18.57
C PRO A 159 34.92 -2.83 20.01
N GLU A 160 35.87 -3.73 20.26
CA GLU A 160 36.50 -3.86 21.58
C GLU A 160 37.12 -2.52 21.99
N LYS A 161 36.66 -1.95 23.12
CA LYS A 161 37.32 -0.80 23.73
C LYS A 161 38.75 -1.21 24.10
N LYS A 162 39.74 -0.78 23.30
CA LYS A 162 41.15 -0.87 23.68
C LYS A 162 41.36 -0.10 24.99
N GLY A 163 41.63 -0.88 26.04
CA GLY A 163 42.04 -0.54 27.41
C GLY A 163 42.13 0.94 27.82
N ASP A 164 41.35 1.27 28.85
CA ASP A 164 41.48 2.45 29.69
C ASP A 164 42.94 2.77 30.02
N LYS A 165 43.48 3.83 29.41
CA LYS A 165 44.53 4.62 30.04
C LYS A 165 43.88 5.85 30.66
N ALA A 166 43.74 5.78 31.98
CA ALA A 166 43.34 6.88 32.84
C ALA A 166 44.09 8.17 32.46
N LYS A 167 43.34 9.25 32.23
CA LYS A 167 43.85 10.63 32.28
C LYS A 167 43.11 11.37 33.40
N PRO A 168 43.79 12.23 34.18
CA PRO A 168 43.27 12.75 35.44
C PRO A 168 42.27 13.89 35.23
N ALA A 169 41.44 14.09 36.25
CA ALA A 169 40.42 15.13 36.35
C ALA A 169 40.98 16.56 36.14
N ALA A 170 40.20 17.38 35.43
CA ALA A 170 40.28 18.84 35.45
C ALA A 170 38.85 19.42 35.48
N GLU A 171 38.72 20.48 36.28
CA GLU A 171 37.51 21.24 36.63
C GLU A 171 36.90 22.04 35.45
N PRO A 172 35.67 22.57 35.59
CA PRO A 172 34.91 23.15 34.48
C PRO A 172 35.27 24.64 34.27
N GLU A 173 35.68 25.01 33.05
CA GLU A 173 35.82 26.40 32.62
C GLU A 173 34.83 26.75 31.49
N GLU A 174 34.41 28.01 31.54
CA GLU A 174 33.37 28.68 30.79
C GLU A 174 33.65 28.74 29.28
N GLN A 175 32.58 28.64 28.49
CA GLN A 175 32.59 28.85 27.04
C GLN A 175 32.70 30.35 26.72
N GLU A 176 33.82 30.74 26.11
CA GLU A 176 33.90 31.88 25.19
C GLU A 176 34.28 31.38 23.78
N PRO A 177 33.76 32.00 22.71
CA PRO A 177 33.92 31.53 21.34
C PRO A 177 35.34 31.77 20.81
N ALA A 178 35.93 30.76 20.18
CA ALA A 178 37.24 30.84 19.53
C ALA A 178 37.15 31.53 18.14
N PRO A 179 38.21 32.23 17.70
CA PRO A 179 38.25 32.93 16.42
C PRO A 179 38.56 31.98 15.25
N ALA A 180 38.17 32.44 14.05
CA ALA A 180 38.35 31.76 12.76
C ALA A 180 39.77 31.23 12.54
N GLU A 181 39.88 29.95 12.20
CA GLU A 181 41.09 29.31 11.68
C GLU A 181 41.16 29.47 10.16
N GLU A 182 42.37 29.71 9.66
CA GLU A 182 42.74 29.75 8.24
C GLU A 182 42.62 28.38 7.57
N PRO A 183 42.42 28.31 6.23
CA PRO A 183 42.17 27.06 5.51
C PRO A 183 43.44 26.22 5.48
N GLY A 184 43.43 25.12 6.25
CA GLY A 184 44.40 24.04 6.13
C GLY A 184 43.90 23.03 5.10
N GLU A 185 44.78 22.64 4.18
CA GLU A 185 44.63 21.57 3.19
C GLU A 185 43.66 20.47 3.66
N GLU A 186 42.48 20.39 3.03
CA GLU A 186 41.61 19.23 3.11
C GLU A 186 42.38 18.05 2.52
N LYS A 187 42.88 17.18 3.40
CA LYS A 187 43.14 15.81 2.99
C LYS A 187 41.77 15.18 2.76
N GLU A 188 41.51 14.81 1.51
CA GLU A 188 40.42 13.90 1.14
C GLU A 188 40.28 12.81 2.22
N GLU A 189 39.16 12.86 2.95
CA GLU A 189 38.78 11.72 3.77
C GLU A 189 38.45 10.57 2.80
N PRO A 190 39.06 9.39 2.96
CA PRO A 190 38.77 8.27 2.08
C PRO A 190 37.28 7.93 2.16
N LYS A 191 36.62 7.70 1.01
CA LYS A 191 35.20 7.27 0.90
C LYS A 191 34.88 6.28 2.03
N GLU A 192 33.98 6.64 2.96
CA GLU A 192 33.62 5.80 4.11
C GLU A 192 32.93 4.52 3.60
N ARG A 193 33.66 3.38 3.61
CA ARG A 193 33.12 2.09 3.14
C ARG A 193 32.18 1.46 4.17
N THR A 194 31.09 0.88 3.69
CA THR A 194 30.21 0.06 4.53
C THR A 194 30.81 -1.33 4.72
N ALA A 195 31.45 -1.56 5.87
CA ALA A 195 31.92 -2.89 6.25
C ALA A 195 30.73 -3.87 6.38
N GLY A 196 30.93 -5.14 6.01
CA GLY A 196 29.92 -6.18 6.21
C GLY A 196 29.74 -6.62 7.66
N ALA A 197 28.84 -7.57 7.88
CA ALA A 197 28.54 -8.19 9.17
C ALA A 197 28.58 -9.74 9.04
N PRO A 198 28.62 -10.50 10.14
CA PRO A 198 28.66 -11.96 10.04
C PRO A 198 27.36 -12.52 9.44
N LEU A 199 27.47 -13.37 8.41
CA LEU A 199 26.38 -14.17 7.86
C LEU A 199 26.42 -15.57 8.44
N LEU A 200 25.32 -16.00 9.05
CA LEU A 200 25.13 -17.34 9.59
C LEU A 200 24.30 -18.18 8.60
N LEU A 201 24.88 -19.23 8.04
CA LEU A 201 24.17 -20.27 7.31
C LEU A 201 23.80 -21.40 8.29
N ILE A 202 22.53 -21.79 8.26
CA ILE A 202 21.96 -22.81 9.13
C ILE A 202 21.41 -23.92 8.25
N ASP A 203 21.85 -25.14 8.48
CA ASP A 203 21.20 -26.36 8.00
C ASP A 203 20.05 -26.67 8.97
N LEU A 204 18.82 -26.50 8.51
CA LEU A 204 17.61 -26.62 9.33
C LEU A 204 17.32 -28.08 9.72
N ASP A 205 17.75 -29.05 8.91
CA ASP A 205 17.51 -30.47 9.16
C ASP A 205 18.44 -31.04 10.25
N THR A 206 19.69 -30.58 10.28
CA THR A 206 20.71 -31.06 11.22
C THR A 206 20.96 -30.10 12.39
N GLY A 207 20.62 -28.82 12.23
CA GLY A 207 20.96 -27.74 13.15
C GLY A 207 22.41 -27.25 13.02
N ASP A 208 23.18 -27.77 12.06
CA ASP A 208 24.58 -27.36 11.85
C ASP A 208 24.66 -25.90 11.39
N ARG A 209 25.70 -25.20 11.86
CA ARG A 209 25.86 -23.75 11.65
C ARG A 209 27.24 -23.42 11.10
N ARG A 210 27.28 -22.53 10.10
CA ARG A 210 28.52 -22.00 9.50
C ARG A 210 28.44 -20.48 9.42
N THR A 211 29.50 -19.81 9.83
CA THR A 211 29.56 -18.34 9.82
C THR A 211 30.56 -17.86 8.77
N PHE A 212 30.15 -16.86 7.99
CA PHE A 212 30.97 -16.13 7.03
C PHE A 212 31.09 -14.68 7.48
N GLU A 213 32.31 -14.20 7.69
CA GLU A 213 32.55 -12.86 8.23
C GLU A 213 32.48 -11.78 7.13
N ASN A 214 32.16 -10.55 7.53
CA ASN A 214 32.20 -9.36 6.66
C ASN A 214 31.23 -9.41 5.46
N VAL A 215 30.08 -10.06 5.58
CA VAL A 215 29.07 -10.13 4.52
C VAL A 215 28.18 -8.88 4.50
N LEU A 216 27.99 -8.28 3.31
CA LEU A 216 27.14 -7.11 3.12
C LEU A 216 25.72 -7.48 2.68
N SER A 217 25.61 -8.41 1.74
CA SER A 217 24.34 -8.89 1.16
C SER A 217 24.49 -10.36 0.71
N TYR A 218 23.37 -11.04 0.50
CA TYR A 218 23.32 -12.46 0.15
C TYR A 218 22.02 -12.79 -0.59
N ALA A 219 22.03 -13.87 -1.39
CA ALA A 219 20.88 -14.37 -2.13
C ALA A 219 20.97 -15.89 -2.31
N PHE A 220 19.84 -16.58 -2.18
CA PHE A 220 19.70 -17.99 -2.59
C PHE A 220 19.29 -18.07 -4.06
N ASP A 221 19.62 -19.16 -4.73
CA ASP A 221 18.85 -19.57 -5.91
C ASP A 221 17.47 -20.11 -5.48
N GLU A 222 16.50 -20.04 -6.38
CA GLU A 222 15.12 -20.47 -6.11
C GLU A 222 15.04 -21.93 -5.60
N GLY A 223 15.83 -22.83 -6.20
CA GLY A 223 15.88 -24.25 -5.83
C GLY A 223 16.72 -24.59 -4.59
N GLY A 224 17.32 -23.60 -3.91
CA GLY A 224 18.10 -23.80 -2.70
C GLY A 224 19.32 -24.70 -2.87
N THR A 225 19.97 -24.64 -4.03
CA THR A 225 21.20 -25.39 -4.32
C THR A 225 22.47 -24.59 -4.04
N ARG A 226 22.37 -23.25 -4.03
CA ARG A 226 23.47 -22.30 -3.95
C ARG A 226 23.11 -21.07 -3.11
N LEU A 227 24.13 -20.49 -2.50
CA LEU A 227 24.06 -19.21 -1.81
C LEU A 227 25.16 -18.30 -2.36
N ALA A 228 24.80 -17.13 -2.87
CA ALA A 228 25.73 -16.07 -3.20
C ALA A 228 25.78 -15.03 -2.08
N PHE A 229 26.95 -14.42 -1.85
CA PHE A 229 27.10 -13.32 -0.90
C PHE A 229 28.26 -12.38 -1.24
N VAL A 230 28.11 -11.11 -0.84
CA VAL A 230 29.13 -10.05 -1.00
C VAL A 230 29.93 -9.91 0.28
N VAL A 231 31.26 -9.93 0.20
CA VAL A 231 32.19 -9.67 1.31
C VAL A 231 32.82 -8.28 1.17
N SER A 232 32.78 -7.48 2.24
CA SER A 232 33.34 -6.11 2.31
C SER A 232 34.00 -5.83 3.66
N THR A 233 35.31 -5.52 3.67
CA THR A 233 36.10 -5.29 4.88
C THR A 233 36.36 -3.80 5.19
N LYS A 234 36.59 -3.50 6.48
CA LYS A 234 36.75 -2.12 7.00
C LYS A 234 38.11 -1.48 6.69
N ASP A 235 39.19 -2.26 6.65
CA ASP A 235 40.58 -1.77 6.59
C ASP A 235 41.07 -1.55 5.13
N GLY A 236 40.15 -1.23 4.22
CA GLY A 236 40.38 -1.15 2.78
C GLY A 236 40.23 -2.51 2.10
N PRO A 237 40.16 -2.55 0.75
CA PRO A 237 40.00 -3.80 0.04
C PRO A 237 41.21 -4.71 0.22
N GLY A 238 41.05 -5.72 1.08
CA GLY A 238 41.95 -6.87 1.08
C GLY A 238 41.72 -7.71 -0.18
N ASP A 239 42.65 -8.60 -0.50
CA ASP A 239 42.56 -9.56 -1.61
C ASP A 239 41.29 -10.46 -1.57
N GLY A 240 40.47 -10.36 -0.51
CA GLY A 240 39.24 -11.13 -0.29
C GLY A 240 37.92 -10.35 -0.30
N ASP A 241 37.88 -9.03 -0.52
CA ASP A 241 36.62 -8.32 -0.78
C ASP A 241 36.07 -8.74 -2.15
N GLY A 242 34.78 -9.03 -2.27
CA GLY A 242 34.23 -9.57 -3.52
C GLY A 242 32.94 -10.37 -3.40
N VAL A 243 32.58 -11.06 -4.49
CA VAL A 243 31.43 -11.95 -4.59
C VAL A 243 31.88 -13.40 -4.42
N TYR A 244 31.14 -14.12 -3.59
CA TYR A 244 31.37 -15.53 -3.29
C TYR A 244 30.11 -16.33 -3.58
N VAL A 245 30.30 -17.55 -4.10
CA VAL A 245 29.23 -18.52 -4.32
C VAL A 245 29.55 -19.79 -3.55
N LEU A 246 28.57 -20.30 -2.83
CA LEU A 246 28.63 -21.53 -2.06
C LEU A 246 27.63 -22.54 -2.64
N ASP A 247 28.12 -23.68 -3.12
CA ASP A 247 27.28 -24.85 -3.38
C ASP A 247 26.89 -25.47 -2.03
N LEU A 248 25.59 -25.64 -1.77
CA LEU A 248 25.07 -26.14 -0.49
C LEU A 248 25.22 -27.67 -0.36
N ALA A 249 25.40 -28.36 -1.49
CA ALA A 249 25.70 -29.79 -1.56
C ALA A 249 27.03 -30.06 -2.29
N PRO A 250 27.92 -30.92 -1.74
CA PRO A 250 27.81 -31.60 -0.45
C PRO A 250 27.98 -30.64 0.75
N THR A 251 27.33 -30.95 1.86
CA THR A 251 27.42 -30.17 3.10
C THR A 251 28.89 -30.00 3.52
N GLY A 252 29.27 -28.76 3.84
CA GLY A 252 30.64 -28.41 4.21
C GLY A 252 31.55 -27.98 3.05
N ALA A 253 31.02 -27.81 1.82
CA ALA A 253 31.76 -27.17 0.73
C ALA A 253 32.23 -25.77 1.12
N GLU A 254 33.44 -25.37 0.70
CA GLU A 254 33.97 -24.02 0.94
C GLU A 254 33.44 -23.04 -0.12
N PRO A 255 33.17 -21.77 0.26
CA PRO A 255 32.70 -20.77 -0.69
C PRO A 255 33.79 -20.48 -1.72
N ARG A 256 33.39 -20.38 -2.99
CA ARG A 256 34.24 -20.01 -4.11
C ARG A 256 34.19 -18.51 -4.31
N ALA A 257 35.35 -17.85 -4.27
CA ALA A 257 35.50 -16.49 -4.74
C ALA A 257 35.30 -16.45 -6.26
N VAL A 258 34.19 -15.89 -6.73
CA VAL A 258 33.93 -15.75 -8.17
C VAL A 258 34.45 -14.43 -8.71
N MET A 259 34.60 -13.42 -7.84
CA MET A 259 35.27 -12.16 -8.16
C MET A 259 35.78 -11.54 -6.87
N THR A 260 37.04 -11.09 -6.84
CA THR A 260 37.59 -10.32 -5.73
C THR A 260 38.40 -9.13 -6.20
N GLY A 261 38.68 -8.21 -5.28
CA GLY A 261 39.52 -7.04 -5.46
C GLY A 261 38.89 -5.75 -4.92
N PRO A 262 39.60 -4.62 -5.05
CA PRO A 262 39.14 -3.31 -4.61
C PRO A 262 37.91 -2.86 -5.39
N GLY A 263 36.74 -2.84 -4.73
CA GLY A 263 35.49 -2.46 -5.34
C GLY A 263 34.30 -2.54 -4.39
N GLU A 264 33.16 -2.06 -4.87
CA GLU A 264 31.82 -2.32 -4.38
C GLU A 264 31.15 -3.35 -5.28
N TYR A 265 30.27 -4.15 -4.69
CA TYR A 265 29.59 -5.27 -5.35
C TYR A 265 28.13 -5.27 -4.90
N ALA A 266 27.20 -5.38 -5.85
CA ALA A 266 25.77 -5.25 -5.60
C ALA A 266 24.93 -6.18 -6.49
N SER A 267 23.64 -6.31 -6.14
CA SER A 267 22.59 -6.91 -6.97
C SER A 267 22.85 -8.38 -7.36
N LEU A 268 23.00 -9.25 -6.36
CA LEU A 268 23.18 -10.69 -6.57
C LEU A 268 21.86 -11.32 -7.06
N VAL A 269 21.80 -11.74 -8.32
CA VAL A 269 20.59 -12.31 -8.92
C VAL A 269 20.93 -13.62 -9.62
N PHE A 270 20.27 -14.72 -9.23
CA PHE A 270 20.37 -16.00 -9.92
C PHE A 270 19.36 -16.10 -11.06
N ASP A 271 19.68 -16.90 -12.08
CA ASP A 271 18.65 -17.38 -13.00
C ASP A 271 17.76 -18.42 -12.32
N LYS A 272 16.59 -18.71 -12.91
CA LYS A 272 15.61 -19.66 -12.36
C LYS A 272 16.20 -21.06 -12.09
N ALA A 273 17.12 -21.48 -12.95
CA ALA A 273 17.81 -22.76 -12.82
C ALA A 273 18.91 -22.77 -11.74
N GLY A 274 19.27 -21.60 -11.20
CA GLY A 274 20.39 -21.42 -10.28
C GLY A 274 21.77 -21.63 -10.90
N GLU A 275 21.87 -21.83 -12.21
CA GLU A 275 23.10 -22.13 -12.94
C GLU A 275 23.93 -20.89 -13.25
N ARG A 276 23.34 -19.69 -13.19
CA ARG A 276 24.00 -18.42 -13.50
C ARG A 276 23.72 -17.40 -12.41
N LEU A 277 24.71 -16.54 -12.16
CA LEU A 277 24.61 -15.42 -11.23
C LEU A 277 25.03 -14.14 -11.95
N ALA A 278 24.14 -13.16 -12.02
CA ALA A 278 24.43 -11.81 -12.45
C ALA A 278 24.67 -10.91 -11.23
N PHE A 279 25.60 -9.97 -11.36
CA PHE A 279 25.85 -8.96 -10.32
C PHE A 279 26.61 -7.75 -10.88
N LEU A 280 26.54 -6.63 -10.16
CA LEU A 280 27.21 -5.38 -10.52
C LEU A 280 28.46 -5.17 -9.67
N SER A 281 29.50 -4.57 -10.27
CA SER A 281 30.71 -4.17 -9.55
C SER A 281 31.39 -2.97 -10.20
N ASN A 282 31.93 -2.08 -9.37
CA ASN A 282 32.78 -0.96 -9.82
C ASN A 282 34.29 -1.22 -9.61
N ARG A 283 34.69 -2.47 -9.37
CA ARG A 283 36.07 -2.87 -9.05
C ARG A 283 37.12 -2.33 -10.03
N ASP A 284 36.80 -2.32 -11.32
CA ASP A 284 37.77 -1.98 -12.36
C ASP A 284 38.03 -0.45 -12.45
N ASP A 285 37.22 0.38 -11.76
CA ASP A 285 37.32 1.85 -11.74
C ASP A 285 37.04 2.44 -10.34
N PHE A 286 37.28 1.67 -9.27
CA PHE A 286 36.86 1.99 -7.90
C PHE A 286 37.43 3.31 -7.34
N ASP A 287 38.66 3.65 -7.72
CA ASP A 287 39.38 4.82 -7.22
C ASP A 287 38.94 6.14 -7.90
N ALA A 288 38.05 6.09 -8.91
CA ALA A 288 37.53 7.28 -9.56
C ALA A 288 36.49 8.01 -8.67
N ASP A 289 36.34 9.32 -8.89
CA ASP A 289 35.34 10.15 -8.21
C ASP A 289 33.93 9.62 -8.49
N ASP A 290 33.63 9.41 -9.78
CA ASP A 290 32.43 8.74 -10.31
C ASP A 290 32.80 7.40 -10.94
N PRO A 291 32.87 6.31 -10.15
CA PRO A 291 33.38 5.03 -10.59
C PRO A 291 32.41 4.33 -11.55
N GLU A 292 32.92 3.82 -12.66
CA GLU A 292 32.12 3.06 -13.62
C GLU A 292 31.71 1.69 -13.08
N TRP A 293 30.41 1.37 -13.20
CA TRP A 293 29.90 0.04 -12.90
C TRP A 293 30.04 -0.90 -14.10
N THR A 294 30.19 -2.18 -13.80
CA THR A 294 30.29 -3.26 -14.77
C THR A 294 29.34 -4.38 -14.37
N LEU A 295 28.62 -4.94 -15.35
CA LEU A 295 27.79 -6.12 -15.17
C LEU A 295 28.64 -7.37 -15.38
N HIS A 296 28.58 -8.28 -14.41
CA HIS A 296 29.30 -9.53 -14.41
C HIS A 296 28.35 -10.72 -14.45
N LEU A 297 28.81 -11.81 -15.05
CA LEU A 297 28.11 -13.08 -15.11
C LEU A 297 29.02 -14.20 -14.61
N TRP A 298 28.56 -14.96 -13.64
CA TRP A 298 29.16 -16.23 -13.26
C TRP A 298 28.28 -17.38 -13.74
N THR A 299 28.90 -18.49 -14.13
CA THR A 299 28.21 -19.73 -14.54
C THR A 299 28.71 -20.88 -13.70
N ALA A 300 27.79 -21.74 -13.26
CA ALA A 300 28.06 -22.89 -12.43
C ALA A 300 29.17 -23.78 -13.01
N GLY A 301 30.09 -24.19 -12.13
CA GLY A 301 31.30 -24.93 -12.51
C GLY A 301 32.47 -24.07 -12.99
N GLY A 302 32.27 -22.76 -13.21
CA GLY A 302 33.34 -21.80 -13.49
C GLY A 302 34.11 -21.38 -12.22
N ASP A 303 35.40 -21.07 -12.40
CA ASP A 303 36.29 -20.62 -11.32
C ASP A 303 36.17 -19.11 -11.02
N ALA A 304 35.75 -18.30 -12.01
CA ALA A 304 35.60 -16.85 -11.90
C ALA A 304 34.42 -16.35 -12.73
N SER A 305 33.92 -15.14 -12.44
CA SER A 305 32.98 -14.43 -13.30
C SER A 305 33.65 -13.88 -14.56
N GLU A 306 32.85 -13.62 -15.58
CA GLU A 306 33.24 -12.85 -16.76
C GLU A 306 32.52 -11.49 -16.77
N THR A 307 33.13 -10.51 -17.45
CA THR A 307 32.45 -9.24 -17.75
C THR A 307 31.41 -9.49 -18.84
N LEU A 308 30.14 -9.22 -18.51
CA LEU A 308 29.03 -9.34 -19.44
C LEU A 308 28.78 -8.03 -20.19
N ALA A 309 28.83 -6.89 -19.49
CA ALA A 309 28.66 -5.56 -20.09
C ALA A 309 29.42 -4.49 -19.30
N ARG A 310 30.07 -3.56 -20.03
CA ARG A 310 30.72 -2.35 -19.48
C ARG A 310 30.63 -1.18 -20.45
N SER A 311 30.92 0.03 -19.97
CA SER A 311 31.00 1.24 -20.79
C SER A 311 31.86 1.04 -22.04
N GLY A 312 31.40 1.55 -23.19
CA GLY A 312 32.09 1.42 -24.48
C GLY A 312 31.93 0.09 -25.20
N ASP A 313 31.24 -0.90 -24.61
CA ASP A 313 30.87 -2.13 -25.32
C ASP A 313 29.86 -1.85 -26.45
N ALA A 314 30.00 -2.58 -27.56
CA ALA A 314 29.12 -2.43 -28.71
C ALA A 314 27.66 -2.76 -28.35
N GLY A 315 26.78 -1.74 -28.34
CA GLY A 315 25.38 -1.86 -27.95
C GLY A 315 24.97 -0.91 -26.82
N ILE A 316 25.95 -0.35 -26.10
CA ILE A 316 25.79 0.75 -25.16
C ILE A 316 26.14 2.06 -25.88
N PRO A 317 25.33 3.13 -25.80
CA PRO A 317 25.62 4.40 -26.46
C PRO A 317 26.94 5.03 -26.00
N ASP A 318 27.58 5.80 -26.88
CA ASP A 318 28.79 6.54 -26.53
C ASP A 318 28.50 7.55 -25.40
N GLY A 319 29.35 7.57 -24.37
CA GLY A 319 29.16 8.42 -23.19
C GLY A 319 28.15 7.87 -22.16
N TRP A 320 27.67 6.65 -22.35
CA TRP A 320 26.82 5.95 -21.39
C TRP A 320 27.59 4.83 -20.68
N TRP A 321 27.16 4.50 -19.48
CA TRP A 321 27.72 3.44 -18.64
C TRP A 321 26.65 2.44 -18.18
N VAL A 322 27.08 1.32 -17.60
CA VAL A 322 26.18 0.45 -16.84
C VAL A 322 25.77 1.18 -15.57
N CYS A 323 24.48 1.20 -15.28
CA CYS A 323 23.90 1.95 -14.17
C CYS A 323 23.50 1.00 -13.04
N GLN A 324 23.93 1.32 -11.82
CA GLN A 324 23.66 0.59 -10.59
C GLN A 324 22.25 0.79 -10.02
N HIS A 325 21.51 1.78 -10.50
CA HIS A 325 20.17 2.10 -10.01
C HIS A 325 19.07 1.20 -10.60
N ARG A 326 19.44 0.19 -11.40
CA ARG A 326 18.57 -0.90 -11.81
C ARG A 326 19.29 -2.21 -11.60
N ASP A 327 18.70 -3.06 -10.76
CA ASP A 327 19.16 -4.42 -10.57
C ASP A 327 19.06 -5.22 -11.88
N PRO A 328 20.03 -6.09 -12.19
CA PRO A 328 19.93 -6.97 -13.34
C PRO A 328 18.89 -8.08 -13.08
N GLU A 329 18.21 -8.50 -14.12
CA GLU A 329 17.19 -9.56 -14.06
C GLU A 329 17.43 -10.57 -15.18
N PHE A 330 17.20 -11.85 -14.92
CA PHE A 330 17.19 -12.86 -15.98
C PHE A 330 15.82 -12.93 -16.64
N SER A 331 15.79 -13.23 -17.94
CA SER A 331 14.55 -13.70 -18.55
C SER A 331 14.15 -15.07 -17.99
N GLU A 332 12.89 -15.45 -18.11
CA GLU A 332 12.35 -16.72 -17.59
C GLU A 332 13.18 -17.95 -18.04
N SER A 333 13.64 -17.99 -19.30
CA SER A 333 14.53 -19.05 -19.79
C SER A 333 16.00 -18.98 -19.30
N GLY A 334 16.42 -17.86 -18.72
CA GLY A 334 17.81 -17.57 -18.38
C GLY A 334 18.71 -17.25 -19.58
N GLU A 335 18.16 -17.13 -20.80
CA GLU A 335 18.93 -16.84 -22.02
C GLU A 335 19.33 -15.37 -22.16
N ARG A 336 18.70 -14.45 -21.41
CA ARG A 336 18.99 -13.02 -21.43
C ARG A 336 19.17 -12.45 -20.03
N VAL A 337 19.98 -11.39 -19.95
CA VAL A 337 20.07 -10.53 -18.77
C VAL A 337 19.58 -9.15 -19.14
N LEU A 338 18.54 -8.66 -18.47
CA LEU A 338 18.03 -7.30 -18.55
C LEU A 338 18.80 -6.46 -17.51
N PHE A 339 19.24 -5.26 -17.87
CA PHE A 339 20.02 -4.40 -16.97
C PHE A 339 19.86 -2.92 -17.31
N GLY A 340 20.35 -2.04 -16.43
CA GLY A 340 20.31 -0.59 -16.62
C GLY A 340 21.56 -0.02 -17.28
N VAL A 341 21.37 0.92 -18.21
CA VAL A 341 22.40 1.84 -18.70
C VAL A 341 21.93 3.29 -18.55
N ALA A 342 22.85 4.24 -18.44
CA ALA A 342 22.51 5.66 -18.32
C ALA A 342 23.60 6.54 -18.93
N PRO A 343 23.27 7.77 -19.40
CA PRO A 343 24.29 8.75 -19.73
C PRO A 343 25.15 9.02 -18.48
N ARG A 344 26.47 9.17 -18.67
CA ARG A 344 27.35 9.52 -17.55
C ARG A 344 26.98 10.92 -17.04
N PRO A 345 26.80 11.10 -15.73
CA PRO A 345 26.61 12.42 -15.14
C PRO A 345 27.72 13.38 -15.56
N ALA A 346 27.39 14.66 -15.72
CA ALA A 346 28.41 15.69 -15.89
C ALA A 346 29.27 15.72 -14.62
N PRO A 347 30.61 15.82 -14.73
CA PRO A 347 31.47 15.91 -13.56
C PRO A 347 31.08 17.12 -12.73
N GLU A 348 31.20 16.99 -11.40
CA GLU A 348 30.99 18.14 -10.53
C GLU A 348 31.93 19.29 -10.92
N PRO A 349 31.48 20.54 -10.87
CA PRO A 349 32.33 21.69 -11.15
C PRO A 349 33.55 21.68 -10.23
N ASP A 350 34.75 21.84 -10.79
CA ASP A 350 35.99 21.90 -10.01
C ASP A 350 35.95 23.13 -9.09
N PRO A 351 35.94 22.96 -7.76
CA PRO A 351 35.90 24.08 -6.82
C PRO A 351 37.21 24.88 -6.80
N GLU A 352 38.32 24.34 -7.33
CA GLU A 352 39.59 25.06 -7.49
C GLU A 352 39.65 25.90 -8.77
N ASP A 353 38.72 25.71 -9.72
CA ASP A 353 38.61 26.56 -10.90
C ASP A 353 38.08 27.95 -10.48
N PRO A 354 38.86 29.04 -10.64
CA PRO A 354 38.44 30.38 -10.27
C PRO A 354 37.23 30.90 -11.06
N ASP A 355 36.85 30.24 -12.16
CA ASP A 355 35.63 30.54 -12.92
C ASP A 355 34.39 29.75 -12.40
N THR A 356 34.55 28.78 -11.50
CA THR A 356 33.45 28.09 -10.80
C THR A 356 32.89 29.00 -9.71
N PRO A 357 31.60 29.41 -9.78
CA PRO A 357 31.01 30.23 -8.74
C PRO A 357 30.92 29.48 -7.41
N LEU A 358 31.21 30.15 -6.30
CA LEU A 358 31.02 29.58 -4.97
C LEU A 358 29.52 29.37 -4.68
N GLU A 359 29.18 28.47 -3.76
CA GLU A 359 27.77 28.19 -3.41
C GLU A 359 27.02 29.46 -2.96
N ASP A 360 27.68 30.37 -2.25
CA ASP A 360 27.12 31.65 -1.80
C ASP A 360 27.03 32.73 -2.89
N GLU A 361 27.68 32.50 -4.04
CA GLU A 361 27.57 33.33 -5.24
C GLU A 361 26.42 32.89 -6.15
N LEU A 362 25.94 31.64 -6.01
CA LEU A 362 24.81 31.11 -6.77
C LEU A 362 23.47 31.47 -6.11
N PRO A 363 22.54 32.10 -6.84
CA PRO A 363 21.20 32.33 -6.30
C PRO A 363 20.45 31.00 -6.16
N LYS A 364 19.88 30.74 -4.98
CA LYS A 364 18.91 29.65 -4.76
C LYS A 364 17.57 30.02 -5.40
N LEU A 365 17.49 29.88 -6.72
CA LEU A 365 16.41 30.36 -7.58
C LEU A 365 15.81 29.23 -8.41
N ASP A 366 14.50 29.05 -8.28
CA ASP A 366 13.69 28.25 -9.20
C ASP A 366 13.10 29.13 -10.30
N ILE A 367 13.33 28.78 -11.56
CA ILE A 367 12.74 29.49 -12.71
C ILE A 367 11.62 28.62 -13.28
N TRP A 368 10.41 29.16 -13.33
CA TRP A 368 9.25 28.47 -13.87
C TRP A 368 8.99 28.98 -15.28
N HIS A 369 9.13 28.13 -16.29
CA HIS A 369 8.88 28.51 -17.68
C HIS A 369 7.53 27.96 -18.16
N TRP A 370 6.73 28.82 -18.81
CA TRP A 370 5.32 28.53 -19.14
C TRP A 370 5.12 27.39 -20.17
N ASP A 371 6.19 26.99 -20.86
CA ASP A 371 6.18 26.02 -21.95
C ASP A 371 7.04 24.77 -21.68
N GLU A 372 7.37 24.52 -20.41
CA GLU A 372 8.05 23.28 -20.04
C GLU A 372 7.08 22.08 -20.13
N PRO A 373 7.55 20.89 -20.55
CA PRO A 373 6.74 19.67 -20.54
C PRO A 373 6.23 19.35 -19.14
N ASP A 374 7.13 19.41 -18.15
CA ASP A 374 6.85 19.18 -16.75
C ASP A 374 6.97 20.49 -15.98
N LEU A 375 6.00 20.75 -15.10
CA LEU A 375 6.04 21.90 -14.21
C LEU A 375 7.28 21.79 -13.29
N HIS A 376 7.94 22.91 -12.96
CA HIS A 376 9.14 22.89 -12.10
C HIS A 376 8.95 22.10 -10.80
N THR A 377 7.77 22.16 -10.18
CA THR A 377 7.45 21.36 -8.99
C THR A 377 7.37 19.86 -9.24
N VAL A 378 6.98 19.42 -10.43
CA VAL A 378 7.06 18.01 -10.83
C VAL A 378 8.52 17.60 -10.99
N GLN A 379 9.35 18.46 -11.59
CA GLN A 379 10.79 18.22 -11.74
C GLN A 379 11.47 18.06 -10.38
N LEU A 380 11.18 18.94 -9.41
CA LEU A 380 11.71 18.85 -8.04
C LEU A 380 11.22 17.59 -7.32
N ASN A 381 9.95 17.22 -7.49
CA ASN A 381 9.41 15.99 -6.87
C ASN A 381 10.04 14.72 -7.45
N ASN A 382 10.43 14.73 -8.72
CA ASN A 382 11.02 13.59 -9.41
C ASN A 382 12.56 13.67 -9.47
N LEU A 383 13.19 14.63 -8.79
CA LEU A 383 14.61 14.94 -8.96
C LEU A 383 15.52 13.74 -8.67
N ASP A 384 15.26 13.04 -7.57
CA ASP A 384 16.06 11.86 -7.21
C ASP A 384 15.81 10.70 -8.19
N GLU A 385 14.56 10.49 -8.62
CA GLU A 385 14.22 9.49 -9.64
C GLU A 385 14.89 9.80 -11.00
N GLU A 386 14.97 11.07 -11.40
CA GLU A 386 15.65 11.49 -12.62
C GLU A 386 17.18 11.37 -12.51
N ARG A 387 17.75 11.59 -11.32
CA ARG A 387 19.19 11.36 -11.05
C ARG A 387 19.56 9.88 -11.11
N GLU A 388 18.68 9.03 -10.60
CA GLU A 388 18.83 7.58 -10.59
C GLU A 388 18.30 6.91 -11.87
N ARG A 389 17.84 7.70 -12.85
CA ARG A 389 17.20 7.19 -14.07
C ARG A 389 18.15 6.27 -14.83
N SER A 390 17.67 5.05 -15.06
CA SER A 390 18.31 4.08 -15.93
C SER A 390 17.39 3.70 -17.09
N TYR A 391 18.02 3.23 -18.16
CA TYR A 391 17.37 2.83 -19.40
C TYR A 391 17.64 1.34 -19.63
N LEU A 392 16.60 0.61 -20.02
CA LEU A 392 16.67 -0.83 -20.25
C LEU A 392 17.66 -1.16 -21.38
N ALA A 393 18.64 -2.00 -21.05
CA ALA A 393 19.46 -2.74 -21.99
C ALA A 393 19.30 -4.24 -21.76
N VAL A 394 19.62 -5.03 -22.78
CA VAL A 394 19.55 -6.49 -22.76
C VAL A 394 20.85 -7.08 -23.25
N ALA A 395 21.32 -8.14 -22.59
CA ALA A 395 22.42 -8.98 -23.01
C ALA A 395 21.89 -10.38 -23.40
N ASP A 396 21.94 -10.72 -24.69
CA ASP A 396 21.61 -12.05 -25.22
C ASP A 396 22.83 -12.98 -25.06
N LEU A 397 22.70 -14.00 -24.19
CA LEU A 397 23.82 -14.86 -23.81
C LEU A 397 24.17 -15.88 -24.91
N ALA A 398 23.26 -16.15 -25.85
CA ALA A 398 23.43 -17.17 -26.89
C ALA A 398 24.05 -16.64 -28.20
N ARG A 399 24.07 -15.32 -28.43
CA ARG A 399 24.44 -14.72 -29.74
C ARG A 399 25.76 -13.94 -29.73
N SER A 400 26.28 -13.62 -30.92
CA SER A 400 27.42 -12.69 -31.10
C SER A 400 26.92 -11.24 -31.22
N GLY A 401 27.58 -10.28 -30.56
CA GLY A 401 27.11 -8.88 -30.49
C GLY A 401 25.98 -8.72 -29.48
N ARG A 402 26.25 -9.15 -28.24
CA ARG A 402 25.30 -9.56 -27.19
C ARG A 402 24.41 -8.45 -26.63
N ILE A 403 24.87 -7.21 -26.62
CA ILE A 403 24.21 -6.13 -25.87
C ILE A 403 23.37 -5.23 -26.78
N ARG A 404 22.16 -4.86 -26.35
CA ARG A 404 21.32 -3.85 -27.00
C ARG A 404 20.68 -2.94 -25.97
N THR A 405 20.81 -1.64 -26.16
CA THR A 405 20.01 -0.66 -25.43
C THR A 405 18.66 -0.52 -26.12
N LEU A 406 17.57 -0.74 -25.36
CA LEU A 406 16.20 -0.74 -25.87
C LEU A 406 15.45 0.56 -25.53
N ALA A 407 15.76 1.17 -24.39
CA ALA A 407 15.22 2.45 -23.94
C ALA A 407 16.21 3.60 -24.18
N ASP A 408 15.71 4.82 -24.36
CA ASP A 408 16.52 6.04 -24.46
C ASP A 408 15.82 7.25 -23.80
N GLU A 409 16.46 8.42 -23.78
CA GLU A 409 15.92 9.62 -23.12
C GLU A 409 14.54 10.04 -23.64
N ALA A 410 14.19 9.68 -24.88
CA ALA A 410 12.89 9.94 -25.48
C ALA A 410 11.90 8.77 -25.26
N TRP A 411 12.38 7.53 -25.22
CA TRP A 411 11.60 6.30 -25.04
C TRP A 411 12.02 5.63 -23.73
N ARG A 412 11.61 6.26 -22.63
CA ARG A 412 12.15 5.98 -21.29
C ARG A 412 11.65 4.64 -20.73
N GLU A 413 10.39 4.32 -20.99
CA GLU A 413 9.75 3.10 -20.51
C GLU A 413 9.72 2.04 -21.60
N VAL A 414 10.31 0.87 -21.32
CA VAL A 414 10.32 -0.28 -22.21
C VAL A 414 10.05 -1.56 -21.42
N GLU A 415 9.10 -2.36 -21.91
CA GLU A 415 8.67 -3.63 -21.33
C GLU A 415 8.84 -4.76 -22.37
N ILE A 416 9.55 -5.82 -22.00
CA ILE A 416 9.73 -7.01 -22.84
C ILE A 416 8.68 -8.05 -22.43
N GLY A 417 7.94 -8.59 -23.40
CA GLY A 417 6.92 -9.60 -23.13
C GLY A 417 7.49 -10.97 -22.78
N SER A 418 6.60 -11.89 -22.38
CA SER A 418 6.92 -13.27 -22.00
C SER A 418 8.09 -13.33 -21.00
N GLU A 419 8.02 -12.52 -19.94
CA GLU A 419 9.02 -12.49 -18.86
C GLU A 419 10.46 -12.33 -19.37
N GLY A 420 10.64 -11.42 -20.33
CA GLY A 420 11.94 -11.10 -20.93
C GLY A 420 12.36 -11.98 -22.11
N ASP A 421 11.66 -13.06 -22.41
CA ASP A 421 12.01 -13.99 -23.49
C ASP A 421 11.47 -13.58 -24.87
N ALA A 422 10.40 -12.76 -24.92
CA ALA A 422 9.78 -12.39 -26.18
C ALA A 422 10.77 -11.69 -27.14
N PRO A 423 10.69 -11.92 -28.46
CA PRO A 423 11.54 -11.22 -29.42
C PRO A 423 11.15 -9.75 -29.63
N VAL A 424 10.05 -9.31 -29.00
CA VAL A 424 9.46 -7.99 -29.11
C VAL A 424 9.34 -7.34 -27.73
N ALA A 425 9.43 -6.01 -27.70
CA ALA A 425 9.15 -5.19 -26.53
C ALA A 425 8.21 -4.04 -26.93
N VAL A 426 7.56 -3.42 -25.96
CA VAL A 426 6.83 -2.16 -26.13
C VAL A 426 7.65 -1.02 -25.55
N ALA A 427 7.64 0.14 -26.21
CA ALA A 427 8.27 1.36 -25.71
C ALA A 427 7.26 2.52 -25.70
N LEU A 428 7.35 3.39 -24.70
CA LEU A 428 6.44 4.54 -24.53
C LEU A 428 7.17 5.88 -24.61
N ARG A 429 6.51 6.86 -25.22
CA ARG A 429 6.96 8.26 -25.27
C ARG A 429 5.81 9.21 -24.99
N ASP A 430 5.87 9.88 -23.84
CA ASP A 430 4.86 10.80 -23.35
C ASP A 430 5.32 12.27 -23.31
N GLU A 431 6.63 12.54 -23.43
CA GLU A 431 7.25 13.88 -23.33
C GLU A 431 6.52 14.97 -24.13
N PRO A 432 6.10 14.75 -25.40
CA PRO A 432 5.37 15.77 -26.17
C PRO A 432 4.01 16.18 -25.57
N TYR A 433 3.48 15.39 -24.64
CA TYR A 433 2.12 15.50 -24.11
C TYR A 433 2.08 15.84 -22.61
N ARG A 434 3.21 15.77 -21.88
CA ARG A 434 3.25 15.94 -20.42
C ARG A 434 2.64 17.26 -19.94
N LYS A 435 2.81 18.34 -20.72
CA LYS A 435 2.21 19.65 -20.39
C LYS A 435 0.70 19.56 -20.22
N ALA A 436 0.02 18.76 -21.06
CA ALA A 436 -1.42 18.63 -21.05
C ALA A 436 -1.96 17.90 -19.80
N ILE A 437 -1.14 17.08 -19.13
CA ILE A 437 -1.54 16.32 -17.92
C ILE A 437 -2.04 17.24 -16.80
N GLN A 438 -1.60 18.51 -16.80
CA GLN A 438 -2.05 19.53 -15.86
C GLN A 438 -3.58 19.72 -15.87
N TRP A 439 -4.24 19.53 -17.02
CA TRP A 439 -5.70 19.69 -17.20
C TRP A 439 -6.39 18.49 -17.86
N ASP A 440 -5.66 17.59 -18.51
CA ASP A 440 -6.14 16.32 -19.10
C ASP A 440 -5.47 15.11 -18.44
N ILE A 441 -6.07 14.58 -17.36
CA ILE A 441 -5.46 13.51 -16.54
C ILE A 441 -5.31 12.19 -17.29
N GLN A 442 -6.04 12.02 -18.39
CA GLN A 442 -6.01 10.79 -19.17
C GLN A 442 -4.83 10.73 -20.15
N GLY A 443 -4.06 11.82 -20.27
CA GLY A 443 -2.77 11.90 -20.96
C GLY A 443 -2.81 11.48 -22.43
N GLN A 444 -1.72 11.69 -23.15
CA GLN A 444 -1.50 11.06 -24.45
C GLN A 444 -0.10 10.46 -24.44
N THR A 445 0.11 9.40 -25.22
CA THR A 445 1.42 8.77 -25.38
C THR A 445 1.57 8.23 -26.80
N ASP A 446 2.80 8.17 -27.28
CA ASP A 446 3.15 7.39 -28.45
C ASP A 446 3.61 6.01 -27.99
N VAL A 447 3.28 4.98 -28.77
CA VAL A 447 3.63 3.59 -28.47
C VAL A 447 4.38 2.99 -29.65
N ALA A 448 5.51 2.37 -29.38
CA ALA A 448 6.34 1.70 -30.36
C ALA A 448 6.55 0.23 -30.02
N VAL A 449 6.62 -0.61 -31.04
CA VAL A 449 7.14 -1.98 -30.92
C VAL A 449 8.64 -1.95 -31.19
N VAL A 450 9.40 -2.64 -30.35
CA VAL A 450 10.86 -2.77 -30.45
C VAL A 450 11.21 -4.21 -30.76
N ASP A 451 11.99 -4.45 -31.82
CA ASP A 451 12.62 -5.75 -32.03
C ASP A 451 13.81 -5.87 -31.07
N VAL A 452 13.72 -6.78 -30.09
CA VAL A 452 14.71 -6.95 -29.01
C VAL A 452 16.08 -7.36 -29.56
N ARG A 453 16.11 -8.05 -30.71
CA ARG A 453 17.35 -8.60 -31.31
C ARG A 453 18.16 -7.52 -32.00
N THR A 454 17.49 -6.53 -32.58
CA THR A 454 18.08 -5.46 -33.38
C THR A 454 18.09 -4.11 -32.68
N GLY A 455 17.23 -3.91 -31.69
CA GLY A 455 16.96 -2.61 -31.05
C GLY A 455 16.15 -1.65 -31.93
N ARG A 456 15.64 -2.11 -33.09
CA ARG A 456 14.88 -1.26 -34.01
C ARG A 456 13.48 -1.02 -33.44
N ARG A 457 13.10 0.25 -33.36
CA ARG A 457 11.75 0.71 -33.01
C ARG A 457 10.91 1.04 -34.23
N GLU A 458 9.62 0.73 -34.12
CA GLU A 458 8.56 1.14 -35.03
C GLU A 458 7.41 1.72 -34.21
N VAL A 459 7.09 3.00 -34.44
CA VAL A 459 5.94 3.64 -33.78
C VAL A 459 4.67 3.12 -34.42
N VAL A 460 3.82 2.48 -33.61
CA VAL A 460 2.58 1.83 -34.05
C VAL A 460 1.34 2.62 -33.64
N LEU A 461 1.44 3.43 -32.58
CA LEU A 461 0.38 4.32 -32.11
C LEU A 461 0.96 5.70 -31.81
N GLU A 462 0.28 6.77 -32.25
CA GLU A 462 0.68 8.15 -32.02
C GLU A 462 -0.42 8.93 -31.29
N ALA A 463 -0.03 9.69 -30.27
CA ALA A 463 -0.90 10.56 -29.47
C ALA A 463 -2.16 9.86 -28.92
N VAL A 464 -2.07 8.58 -28.56
CA VAL A 464 -3.22 7.80 -28.09
C VAL A 464 -3.49 8.03 -26.61
N ARG A 465 -4.78 8.11 -26.25
CA ARG A 465 -5.24 7.98 -24.85
C ARG A 465 -5.44 6.51 -24.54
N ALA A 466 -4.34 5.79 -24.44
CA ALA A 466 -4.32 4.36 -24.24
C ALA A 466 -3.89 4.01 -22.82
N ARG A 467 -4.54 3.03 -22.20
CA ARG A 467 -4.10 2.47 -20.92
C ARG A 467 -4.03 0.95 -20.98
N PRO A 468 -2.87 0.33 -20.74
CA PRO A 468 -2.75 -1.12 -20.60
C PRO A 468 -3.29 -1.54 -19.23
N TRP A 469 -4.38 -2.30 -19.17
CA TRP A 469 -4.74 -2.98 -17.91
C TRP A 469 -4.19 -4.39 -17.96
N GLY A 470 -3.27 -4.73 -17.06
CA GLY A 470 -2.66 -6.06 -17.02
C GLY A 470 -1.47 -6.24 -17.97
N GLY A 471 -0.79 -5.15 -18.35
CA GLY A 471 0.36 -5.17 -19.27
C GLY A 471 -0.01 -4.76 -20.70
N TRP A 472 0.99 -4.33 -21.47
CA TRP A 472 0.79 -3.97 -22.87
C TRP A 472 0.77 -5.18 -23.78
N LEU A 473 1.52 -6.23 -23.47
CA LEU A 473 1.67 -7.39 -24.34
C LEU A 473 0.78 -8.54 -23.87
N SER A 474 0.22 -9.28 -24.82
CA SER A 474 -0.38 -10.59 -24.54
C SER A 474 0.70 -11.60 -24.09
N PRO A 475 0.34 -12.70 -23.42
CA PRO A 475 1.30 -13.68 -22.89
C PRO A 475 2.34 -14.20 -23.90
N ASP A 476 1.90 -14.54 -25.11
CA ASP A 476 2.81 -14.98 -26.19
C ASP A 476 3.38 -13.80 -27.01
N SER A 477 3.08 -12.56 -26.58
CA SER A 477 3.49 -11.31 -27.20
C SER A 477 3.07 -11.16 -28.66
N ALA A 478 1.95 -11.77 -29.06
CA ALA A 478 1.38 -11.60 -30.40
C ALA A 478 0.62 -10.27 -30.57
N TYR A 479 0.05 -9.75 -29.49
CA TYR A 479 -0.79 -8.56 -29.48
C TYR A 479 -0.31 -7.52 -28.48
N LEU A 480 -0.44 -6.25 -28.86
CA LEU A 480 -0.45 -5.13 -27.93
C LEU A 480 -1.90 -4.84 -27.52
N THR A 481 -2.22 -4.94 -26.24
CA THR A 481 -3.58 -4.81 -25.68
C THR A 481 -3.74 -3.54 -24.87
N TYR A 482 -4.78 -2.76 -25.14
CA TYR A 482 -5.03 -1.51 -24.42
C TYR A 482 -6.50 -1.10 -24.41
N TRP A 483 -6.86 -0.32 -23.41
CA TRP A 483 -8.11 0.44 -23.39
C TRP A 483 -7.89 1.76 -24.12
N ASP A 484 -8.67 1.99 -25.18
CA ASP A 484 -8.73 3.29 -25.85
C ASP A 484 -9.85 4.13 -25.23
N TYR A 485 -9.48 5.22 -24.54
CA TYR A 485 -10.47 6.07 -23.89
C TYR A 485 -11.37 6.82 -24.88
N ASP A 486 -10.85 7.18 -26.05
CA ASP A 486 -11.60 7.94 -27.07
C ASP A 486 -12.60 7.02 -27.81
N ALA A 487 -12.22 5.78 -28.09
CA ALA A 487 -13.11 4.76 -28.64
C ALA A 487 -14.03 4.10 -27.60
N GLN A 488 -13.67 4.16 -26.31
CA GLN A 488 -14.31 3.41 -25.22
C GLN A 488 -14.36 1.91 -25.51
N ALA A 489 -13.24 1.37 -26.02
CA ALA A 489 -13.13 -0.02 -26.43
C ALA A 489 -11.77 -0.62 -26.05
N TRP A 490 -11.77 -1.92 -25.78
CA TRP A 490 -10.57 -2.75 -25.75
C TRP A 490 -10.08 -3.01 -27.17
N ILE A 491 -8.82 -2.70 -27.42
CA ILE A 491 -8.15 -2.89 -28.69
C ILE A 491 -6.99 -3.87 -28.52
N ALA A 492 -6.83 -4.79 -29.47
CA ALA A 492 -5.61 -5.57 -29.65
C ALA A 492 -4.97 -5.21 -30.99
N TYR A 493 -3.75 -4.68 -30.96
CA TYR A 493 -2.92 -4.46 -32.14
C TYR A 493 -2.10 -5.70 -32.42
N ASP A 494 -2.37 -6.37 -33.54
CA ASP A 494 -1.61 -7.53 -34.02
C ASP A 494 -0.24 -7.08 -34.50
N ILE A 495 0.80 -7.54 -33.81
CA ILE A 495 2.17 -7.09 -34.04
C ILE A 495 2.71 -7.62 -35.38
N GLU A 496 2.32 -8.83 -35.80
CA GLU A 496 2.78 -9.40 -37.06
C GLU A 496 2.02 -8.82 -38.26
N ALA A 497 0.71 -8.67 -38.15
CA ALA A 497 -0.13 -8.13 -39.21
C ALA A 497 -0.02 -6.60 -39.33
N GLY A 498 0.30 -5.91 -38.24
CA GLY A 498 0.36 -4.45 -38.17
C GLY A 498 -1.02 -3.78 -38.16
N GLU A 499 -2.04 -4.46 -37.65
CA GLU A 499 -3.44 -4.02 -37.69
C GLU A 499 -4.08 -4.03 -36.30
N ALA A 500 -4.93 -3.04 -36.02
CA ALA A 500 -5.70 -2.96 -34.78
C ALA A 500 -7.06 -3.66 -34.90
N VAL A 501 -7.41 -4.46 -33.89
CA VAL A 501 -8.67 -5.20 -33.79
C VAL A 501 -9.46 -4.70 -32.59
N ASP A 502 -10.71 -4.30 -32.80
CA ASP A 502 -11.65 -3.96 -31.74
C ASP A 502 -12.19 -5.24 -31.09
N LEU A 503 -11.90 -5.43 -29.81
CA LEU A 503 -12.28 -6.62 -29.06
C LEU A 503 -13.58 -6.47 -28.26
N SER A 504 -14.22 -5.31 -28.23
CA SER A 504 -15.32 -5.08 -27.27
C SER A 504 -16.55 -4.40 -27.82
N SER A 505 -16.49 -3.71 -28.95
CA SER A 505 -17.66 -3.05 -29.53
C SER A 505 -18.77 -4.02 -29.97
N ALA A 506 -18.44 -5.30 -30.19
CA ALA A 506 -19.42 -6.34 -30.50
C ALA A 506 -20.15 -6.87 -29.24
N ILE A 507 -19.66 -6.57 -28.03
CA ILE A 507 -20.33 -6.94 -26.78
C ILE A 507 -21.60 -6.08 -26.65
N PRO A 508 -22.78 -6.67 -26.39
CA PRO A 508 -24.06 -5.94 -26.42
C PRO A 508 -24.29 -4.99 -25.23
N HIS A 509 -23.28 -4.78 -24.39
CA HIS A 509 -23.33 -4.03 -23.15
C HIS A 509 -22.09 -3.17 -22.96
N PRO A 510 -22.19 -2.02 -22.27
CA PRO A 510 -21.02 -1.21 -21.93
C PRO A 510 -19.97 -2.01 -21.15
N VAL A 511 -18.73 -1.93 -21.62
CA VAL A 511 -17.54 -2.51 -20.96
C VAL A 511 -16.78 -1.48 -20.12
N TRP A 512 -17.39 -0.32 -19.91
CA TRP A 512 -16.88 0.80 -19.11
C TRP A 512 -17.85 1.17 -18.00
N ASP A 513 -17.32 1.85 -16.98
CA ASP A 513 -18.08 2.21 -15.78
C ASP A 513 -19.26 3.14 -16.09
N GLU A 514 -20.45 2.54 -16.12
CA GLU A 514 -21.73 3.20 -16.36
C GLU A 514 -22.11 4.19 -15.24
N ASP A 515 -21.48 4.08 -14.06
CA ASP A 515 -21.73 4.94 -12.91
C ASP A 515 -20.77 6.15 -12.87
N THR A 516 -19.94 6.34 -13.90
CA THR A 516 -19.05 7.50 -14.06
C THR A 516 -19.87 8.79 -14.13
N ASP A 517 -19.73 9.64 -13.12
CA ASP A 517 -20.39 10.95 -13.01
C ASP A 517 -19.39 12.12 -12.97
N THR A 518 -18.19 11.89 -13.49
CA THR A 518 -17.16 12.91 -13.70
C THR A 518 -17.10 13.34 -15.17
N PRO A 519 -16.60 14.55 -15.48
CA PRO A 519 -16.39 14.97 -16.88
C PRO A 519 -15.30 14.19 -17.63
N SER A 520 -14.40 13.49 -16.93
CA SER A 520 -13.41 12.59 -17.53
C SER A 520 -14.08 11.43 -18.26
N ARG A 521 -13.39 10.83 -19.23
CA ARG A 521 -13.89 9.62 -19.90
C ARG A 521 -13.95 8.46 -18.89
N PRO A 522 -14.95 7.57 -18.99
CA PRO A 522 -15.09 6.45 -18.07
C PRO A 522 -13.92 5.47 -18.19
N ASN A 523 -13.55 4.86 -17.06
CA ASN A 523 -12.63 3.73 -17.03
C ASN A 523 -13.34 2.44 -17.49
N PRO A 524 -12.61 1.44 -18.03
CA PRO A 524 -13.21 0.15 -18.30
C PRO A 524 -13.56 -0.60 -17.00
N TYR A 525 -14.46 -1.57 -17.07
CA TYR A 525 -14.66 -2.54 -15.98
C TYR A 525 -13.49 -3.52 -15.82
N GLY A 526 -12.56 -3.51 -16.78
CA GLY A 526 -11.33 -4.29 -16.79
C GLY A 526 -11.40 -5.56 -17.62
N LEU A 527 -10.36 -6.38 -17.46
CA LEU A 527 -10.20 -7.69 -18.07
C LEU A 527 -9.75 -8.70 -17.02
N ALA A 528 -10.01 -9.99 -17.26
CA ALA A 528 -9.50 -11.07 -16.42
C ALA A 528 -8.09 -11.52 -16.84
N GLY A 529 -7.74 -11.32 -18.11
CA GLY A 529 -6.50 -11.83 -18.70
C GLY A 529 -6.73 -12.58 -20.00
N TRP A 530 -5.62 -12.89 -20.67
CA TRP A 530 -5.59 -13.68 -21.90
C TRP A 530 -5.67 -15.17 -21.59
N LEU A 531 -6.26 -15.93 -22.52
CA LEU A 531 -6.15 -17.39 -22.54
C LEU A 531 -4.79 -17.82 -23.08
N GLN A 532 -4.30 -18.97 -22.63
CA GLN A 532 -3.07 -19.56 -23.14
C GLN A 532 -3.07 -19.67 -24.69
N GLY A 533 -1.96 -19.23 -25.29
CA GLY A 533 -1.77 -19.18 -26.74
C GLY A 533 -2.38 -17.95 -27.42
N ASP A 534 -2.66 -16.89 -26.66
CA ASP A 534 -3.33 -15.66 -27.11
C ASP A 534 -4.67 -15.89 -27.83
N ARG A 535 -5.33 -17.03 -27.57
CA ARG A 535 -6.52 -17.47 -28.32
C ARG A 535 -7.83 -16.78 -27.92
N GLY A 536 -7.75 -15.86 -26.98
CA GLY A 536 -8.89 -15.05 -26.57
C GLY A 536 -8.64 -14.28 -25.29
N LEU A 537 -9.37 -13.18 -25.14
CA LEU A 537 -9.30 -12.29 -24.01
C LEU A 537 -10.61 -12.34 -23.22
N LEU A 538 -10.51 -12.34 -21.89
CA LEU A 538 -11.66 -12.25 -21.01
C LEU A 538 -11.90 -10.79 -20.60
N ILE A 539 -12.99 -10.19 -21.07
CA ILE A 539 -13.38 -8.79 -20.85
C ILE A 539 -14.57 -8.73 -19.90
N TYR A 540 -14.57 -7.76 -18.98
CA TYR A 540 -15.70 -7.53 -18.09
C TYR A 540 -16.67 -6.50 -18.68
N ASP A 541 -17.97 -6.78 -18.58
CA ASP A 541 -18.96 -5.71 -18.43
C ASP A 541 -19.22 -5.46 -16.93
N ARG A 542 -20.22 -4.64 -16.59
CA ARG A 542 -20.60 -4.38 -15.18
C ARG A 542 -20.78 -5.66 -14.37
N TYR A 543 -21.40 -6.68 -14.96
CA TYR A 543 -21.86 -7.88 -14.28
C TYR A 543 -21.21 -9.19 -14.75
N ASP A 544 -21.03 -9.34 -16.05
CA ASP A 544 -20.72 -10.60 -16.73
C ASP A 544 -19.30 -10.61 -17.31
N VAL A 545 -18.79 -11.83 -17.54
CA VAL A 545 -17.47 -12.08 -18.13
C VAL A 545 -17.64 -12.52 -19.59
N TRP A 546 -16.93 -11.88 -20.51
CA TRP A 546 -17.03 -12.10 -21.95
C TRP A 546 -15.71 -12.63 -22.49
N LEU A 547 -15.76 -13.75 -23.22
CA LEU A 547 -14.64 -14.25 -24.01
C LEU A 547 -14.71 -13.69 -25.42
N VAL A 548 -13.63 -13.08 -25.87
CA VAL A 548 -13.49 -12.56 -27.24
C VAL A 548 -12.23 -13.15 -27.86
N ASP A 549 -12.39 -13.73 -29.05
CA ASP A 549 -11.31 -14.28 -29.85
C ASP A 549 -10.85 -13.17 -30.84
N PRO A 550 -9.58 -12.75 -30.84
CA PRO A 550 -9.10 -11.69 -31.74
C PRO A 550 -9.25 -12.04 -33.23
N ASP A 551 -9.30 -13.33 -33.59
CA ASP A 551 -9.57 -13.76 -34.97
C ASP A 551 -11.06 -13.68 -35.35
N ARG A 552 -11.95 -13.57 -34.36
CA ARG A 552 -13.42 -13.54 -34.51
C ARG A 552 -14.07 -12.55 -33.54
N PRO A 553 -13.66 -11.27 -33.56
CA PRO A 553 -14.08 -10.27 -32.58
C PRO A 553 -15.59 -9.97 -32.67
N GLU A 554 -16.23 -10.23 -33.81
CA GLU A 554 -17.66 -10.02 -34.03
C GLU A 554 -18.56 -11.03 -33.32
N SER A 555 -17.98 -12.09 -32.72
CA SER A 555 -18.70 -13.19 -32.09
C SER A 555 -18.34 -13.37 -30.60
N PRO A 556 -18.45 -12.33 -29.75
CA PRO A 556 -18.12 -12.44 -28.33
C PRO A 556 -19.07 -13.39 -27.61
N ARG A 557 -18.56 -14.12 -26.61
CA ARG A 557 -19.35 -15.08 -25.83
C ARG A 557 -19.36 -14.73 -24.35
N CYS A 558 -20.55 -14.51 -23.81
CA CYS A 558 -20.75 -14.37 -22.37
C CYS A 558 -20.50 -15.71 -21.67
N LEU A 559 -19.38 -15.84 -20.95
CA LEU A 559 -19.01 -17.03 -20.18
C LEU A 559 -20.04 -17.32 -19.08
N THR A 560 -20.48 -16.26 -18.42
CA THR A 560 -21.43 -16.32 -17.31
C THR A 560 -22.88 -16.51 -17.78
N GLU A 561 -23.13 -16.71 -19.08
CA GLU A 561 -24.43 -17.02 -19.67
C GLU A 561 -25.53 -15.99 -19.30
N GLY A 562 -25.14 -14.72 -19.12
CA GLY A 562 -25.99 -13.59 -18.73
C GLY A 562 -26.58 -13.70 -17.33
N VAL A 563 -26.03 -14.59 -16.48
CA VAL A 563 -26.49 -14.76 -15.09
C VAL A 563 -26.22 -13.49 -14.29
N GLY A 564 -25.07 -12.85 -14.49
CA GLY A 564 -24.66 -11.66 -13.74
C GLY A 564 -25.69 -10.55 -13.89
N ARG A 565 -25.90 -10.10 -15.13
CA ARG A 565 -26.83 -9.00 -15.42
C ARG A 565 -28.27 -9.32 -15.09
N ARG A 566 -28.72 -10.57 -15.29
CA ARG A 566 -30.09 -10.97 -14.96
C ARG A 566 -30.36 -10.87 -13.45
N ASP A 567 -29.40 -11.33 -12.65
CA ASP A 567 -29.61 -11.48 -11.21
C ASP A 567 -29.10 -10.26 -10.41
N GLY A 568 -28.29 -9.39 -11.03
CA GLY A 568 -27.63 -8.25 -10.38
C GLY A 568 -26.34 -8.65 -9.67
N LEU A 569 -25.64 -9.67 -10.18
CA LEU A 569 -24.40 -10.19 -9.63
C LEU A 569 -23.21 -9.70 -10.48
N ARG A 570 -22.26 -9.06 -9.83
CA ARG A 570 -20.98 -8.69 -10.42
C ARG A 570 -19.99 -9.84 -10.28
N PHE A 571 -19.64 -10.47 -11.39
CA PHE A 571 -18.64 -11.55 -11.46
C PHE A 571 -17.25 -11.02 -11.85
N ARG A 572 -16.22 -11.48 -11.14
CA ARG A 572 -14.81 -11.27 -11.52
C ARG A 572 -14.04 -12.57 -11.35
N VAL A 573 -13.18 -12.91 -12.32
CA VAL A 573 -12.29 -14.07 -12.20
C VAL A 573 -11.34 -13.84 -11.03
N VAL A 574 -11.16 -14.88 -10.22
CA VAL A 574 -10.16 -14.93 -9.16
C VAL A 574 -8.96 -15.67 -9.73
N ASP A 575 -7.85 -14.96 -9.79
CA ASP A 575 -6.56 -15.55 -10.09
C ASP A 575 -6.02 -16.26 -8.84
N LEU A 576 -5.91 -17.59 -8.93
CA LEU A 576 -5.39 -18.47 -7.86
C LEU A 576 -3.94 -18.85 -8.08
N ASP A 577 -3.36 -18.54 -9.24
CA ASP A 577 -2.01 -18.93 -9.63
C ASP A 577 -1.34 -17.77 -10.36
N ARG A 578 -0.73 -16.88 -9.58
CA ARG A 578 -0.13 -15.64 -10.09
C ARG A 578 1.16 -15.88 -10.88
N GLU A 579 1.72 -17.09 -10.83
CA GLU A 579 2.89 -17.48 -11.62
C GLU A 579 2.51 -17.85 -13.05
N GLU A 580 1.23 -18.16 -13.32
CA GLU A 580 0.76 -18.47 -14.68
C GLU A 580 0.39 -17.18 -15.43
N PRO A 581 1.12 -16.79 -16.49
CA PRO A 581 0.89 -15.54 -17.20
C PRO A 581 -0.40 -15.54 -18.02
N ALA A 582 -1.04 -16.70 -18.20
CA ALA A 582 -2.24 -16.88 -19.00
C ALA A 582 -3.24 -17.88 -18.40
N ILE A 583 -4.52 -17.67 -18.68
CA ILE A 583 -5.60 -18.52 -18.19
C ILE A 583 -5.65 -19.82 -19.02
N ASP A 584 -5.50 -20.99 -18.38
CA ASP A 584 -5.73 -22.28 -19.02
C ASP A 584 -7.23 -22.51 -19.28
N PRO A 585 -7.68 -22.60 -20.56
CA PRO A 585 -9.09 -22.85 -20.87
C PRO A 585 -9.58 -24.27 -20.54
N GLY A 586 -8.69 -25.18 -20.13
CA GLY A 586 -8.98 -26.53 -19.67
C GLY A 586 -9.39 -26.62 -18.20
N GLU A 587 -8.91 -25.69 -17.38
CA GLU A 587 -9.12 -25.68 -15.93
C GLU A 587 -10.41 -24.94 -15.51
N PRO A 588 -10.99 -25.27 -14.34
CA PRO A 588 -12.15 -24.55 -13.83
C PRO A 588 -11.78 -23.13 -13.40
N LEU A 589 -12.64 -22.17 -13.71
CA LEU A 589 -12.48 -20.79 -13.24
C LEU A 589 -13.15 -20.63 -11.87
N LEU A 590 -12.45 -19.98 -10.93
CA LEU A 590 -13.06 -19.42 -9.75
C LEU A 590 -13.52 -17.98 -10.06
N LEU A 591 -14.77 -17.67 -9.76
CA LEU A 591 -15.33 -16.33 -9.89
C LEU A 591 -15.68 -15.81 -8.50
N SER A 592 -15.25 -14.60 -8.16
CA SER A 592 -15.87 -13.82 -7.10
C SER A 592 -17.22 -13.29 -7.60
N ALA A 593 -18.19 -13.19 -6.70
CA ALA A 593 -19.53 -12.67 -6.98
C ALA A 593 -19.94 -11.65 -5.92
N PHE A 594 -20.53 -10.54 -6.36
CA PHE A 594 -21.06 -9.50 -5.50
C PHE A 594 -22.48 -9.12 -5.94
N ASP A 595 -23.45 -9.20 -5.03
CA ASP A 595 -24.84 -8.82 -5.29
C ASP A 595 -25.03 -7.32 -5.04
N GLU A 596 -25.23 -6.54 -6.10
CA GLU A 596 -25.34 -5.08 -6.00
C GLU A 596 -26.61 -4.62 -5.26
N LYS A 597 -27.59 -5.49 -5.02
CA LYS A 597 -28.85 -5.14 -4.34
C LYS A 597 -28.74 -5.24 -2.83
N ASN A 598 -28.22 -6.37 -2.34
CA ASN A 598 -28.15 -6.68 -0.90
C ASN A 598 -26.72 -6.68 -0.33
N LYS A 599 -25.71 -6.48 -1.19
CA LYS A 599 -24.27 -6.39 -0.87
C LYS A 599 -23.65 -7.69 -0.35
N ASN A 600 -24.35 -8.82 -0.50
CA ASN A 600 -23.80 -10.14 -0.23
C ASN A 600 -22.67 -10.45 -1.22
N ALA A 601 -21.63 -11.16 -0.75
CA ALA A 601 -20.54 -11.61 -1.59
C ALA A 601 -20.32 -13.12 -1.47
N GLY A 602 -19.53 -13.67 -2.40
CA GLY A 602 -19.16 -15.08 -2.37
C GLY A 602 -18.43 -15.52 -3.64
N PHE A 603 -18.51 -16.82 -3.92
CA PHE A 603 -17.73 -17.47 -4.97
C PHE A 603 -18.58 -18.43 -5.81
N TYR A 604 -18.27 -18.47 -7.10
CA TYR A 604 -18.86 -19.32 -8.11
C TYR A 604 -17.77 -20.08 -8.86
N ARG A 605 -18.11 -21.25 -9.39
CA ARG A 605 -17.26 -21.99 -10.31
C ARG A 605 -17.80 -21.86 -11.73
N ASP A 606 -16.92 -21.60 -12.67
CA ASP A 606 -17.25 -21.62 -14.10
C ASP A 606 -16.15 -22.29 -14.92
N ARG A 607 -16.17 -22.13 -16.24
CA ARG A 607 -15.26 -22.78 -17.20
C ARG A 607 -15.20 -22.00 -18.49
N VAL A 608 -14.05 -22.03 -19.14
CA VAL A 608 -13.89 -21.40 -20.46
C VAL A 608 -14.57 -22.22 -21.55
N ARG A 609 -14.88 -23.51 -21.40
CA ARG A 609 -15.48 -24.33 -22.49
C ARG A 609 -16.90 -24.81 -22.19
N GLY A 610 -17.81 -24.66 -23.15
CA GLY A 610 -19.20 -25.11 -23.07
C GLY A 610 -20.17 -24.02 -22.61
N SER A 611 -21.46 -24.36 -22.47
CA SER A 611 -22.57 -23.39 -22.26
C SER A 611 -23.39 -23.61 -20.98
N ARG A 612 -22.77 -24.22 -19.98
CA ARG A 612 -23.42 -24.44 -18.67
C ARG A 612 -23.19 -23.19 -17.82
N ARG A 613 -24.25 -22.73 -17.14
CA ARG A 613 -24.21 -21.58 -16.22
C ARG A 613 -23.16 -21.74 -15.11
N PRO A 614 -22.63 -20.63 -14.56
CA PRO A 614 -21.83 -20.64 -13.35
C PRO A 614 -22.53 -21.38 -12.19
N GLN A 615 -21.77 -22.14 -11.42
CA GLN A 615 -22.24 -22.85 -10.23
C GLN A 615 -21.93 -22.04 -8.98
N GLN A 616 -22.94 -21.67 -8.20
CA GLN A 616 -22.72 -21.05 -6.89
C GLN A 616 -22.03 -22.05 -5.95
N LEU A 617 -20.90 -21.63 -5.36
CA LEU A 617 -20.20 -22.37 -4.31
C LEU A 617 -20.58 -21.83 -2.94
N LEU A 618 -20.49 -20.51 -2.78
CA LEU A 618 -20.75 -19.78 -1.54
C LEU A 618 -21.38 -18.43 -1.87
N MET A 619 -22.39 -18.01 -1.11
CA MET A 619 -22.89 -16.63 -1.05
C MET A 619 -23.32 -16.34 0.38
N ALA A 620 -22.88 -15.23 0.96
CA ALA A 620 -23.21 -14.86 2.33
C ALA A 620 -23.30 -13.34 2.51
N ALA A 621 -24.01 -12.90 3.56
CA ALA A 621 -24.05 -11.51 4.03
C ALA A 621 -22.73 -11.12 4.72
N ARG A 622 -21.64 -11.21 3.94
CA ARG A 622 -20.25 -11.11 4.34
C ARG A 622 -19.45 -10.52 3.18
N ARG A 623 -18.32 -9.91 3.51
CA ARG A 623 -17.26 -9.60 2.55
C ARG A 623 -16.13 -10.62 2.72
N PHE A 624 -15.51 -10.99 1.61
CA PHE A 624 -14.41 -11.93 1.56
C PHE A 624 -13.18 -11.26 0.93
N SER A 625 -11.97 -11.62 1.35
CA SER A 625 -10.76 -11.31 0.57
C SER A 625 -10.69 -12.21 -0.67
N THR A 626 -9.82 -11.84 -1.61
CA THR A 626 -9.38 -12.76 -2.65
C THR A 626 -8.70 -13.96 -1.98
N PRO A 627 -9.13 -15.21 -2.27
CA PRO A 627 -8.46 -16.40 -1.75
C PRO A 627 -7.04 -16.54 -2.30
N VAL A 628 -6.14 -17.07 -1.47
CA VAL A 628 -4.78 -17.48 -1.84
C VAL A 628 -4.74 -19.00 -1.83
N ARG A 629 -4.23 -19.63 -2.89
CA ARG A 629 -4.07 -21.08 -2.99
C ARG A 629 -2.69 -21.50 -2.51
N ALA A 630 -2.61 -22.63 -1.81
CA ALA A 630 -1.34 -23.29 -1.52
C ALA A 630 -0.71 -23.80 -2.82
N GLU A 631 0.57 -23.55 -3.03
CA GLU A 631 1.22 -23.80 -4.32
C GLU A 631 1.10 -25.27 -4.79
N ALA A 632 1.28 -26.22 -3.87
CA ALA A 632 1.28 -27.66 -4.15
C ALA A 632 0.01 -28.38 -3.67
N ALA A 633 -1.06 -27.66 -3.28
CA ALA A 633 -2.30 -28.25 -2.78
C ALA A 633 -3.56 -27.44 -3.12
N ASP A 634 -4.73 -28.07 -3.02
CA ASP A 634 -6.02 -27.41 -3.26
C ASP A 634 -6.56 -26.64 -2.04
N THR A 635 -5.73 -26.41 -1.02
CA THR A 635 -6.11 -25.63 0.15
C THR A 635 -6.08 -24.14 -0.21
N LEU A 636 -7.16 -23.43 0.13
CA LEU A 636 -7.29 -21.99 -0.02
C LEU A 636 -7.30 -21.33 1.36
N MET A 637 -6.67 -20.16 1.47
CA MET A 637 -6.74 -19.26 2.61
C MET A 637 -7.41 -17.94 2.22
N LEU A 638 -8.30 -17.42 3.06
CA LEU A 638 -8.97 -16.13 2.86
C LEU A 638 -9.45 -15.51 4.17
N THR A 639 -9.84 -14.23 4.15
CA THR A 639 -10.55 -13.60 5.26
C THR A 639 -12.04 -13.44 4.97
N ARG A 640 -12.83 -13.43 6.03
CA ARG A 640 -14.28 -13.18 5.98
C ARG A 640 -14.66 -12.16 7.04
N GLU A 641 -15.43 -11.15 6.66
CA GLU A 641 -15.83 -10.06 7.56
C GLU A 641 -17.31 -9.65 7.41
N SER A 642 -17.80 -9.01 8.46
CA SER A 642 -19.01 -8.17 8.48
C SER A 642 -18.75 -7.00 9.42
N PHE A 643 -19.71 -6.08 9.60
CA PHE A 643 -19.56 -5.08 10.67
C PHE A 643 -19.36 -5.71 12.07
N ARG A 644 -19.86 -6.93 12.32
CA ARG A 644 -19.74 -7.66 13.59
C ARG A 644 -18.62 -8.70 13.63
N GLU A 645 -18.13 -9.11 12.47
CA GLU A 645 -17.16 -10.19 12.36
C GLU A 645 -15.85 -9.61 11.86
N PHE A 646 -14.82 -9.67 12.71
CA PHE A 646 -13.47 -9.30 12.35
C PHE A 646 -12.98 -10.17 11.18
N PRO A 647 -12.16 -9.63 10.24
CA PRO A 647 -11.57 -10.39 9.13
C PRO A 647 -10.52 -11.41 9.58
N ASP A 648 -10.93 -12.43 10.36
CA ASP A 648 -10.07 -13.56 10.67
C ASP A 648 -9.79 -14.40 9.43
N LEU A 649 -8.67 -15.15 9.49
CA LEU A 649 -8.21 -16.07 8.46
C LEU A 649 -9.01 -17.37 8.53
N TRP A 650 -9.32 -17.91 7.36
CA TRP A 650 -10.03 -19.17 7.18
C TRP A 650 -9.33 -20.04 6.14
N ALA A 651 -9.23 -21.35 6.40
CA ALA A 651 -8.86 -22.35 5.41
C ALA A 651 -10.09 -23.03 4.82
N THR A 652 -10.03 -23.38 3.54
CA THR A 652 -11.09 -24.14 2.85
C THR A 652 -10.54 -24.92 1.66
N GLY A 653 -11.26 -25.94 1.20
CA GLY A 653 -11.06 -26.51 -0.12
C GLY A 653 -11.69 -25.65 -1.24
N PRO A 654 -11.47 -26.01 -2.52
CA PRO A 654 -11.86 -25.21 -3.69
C PRO A 654 -13.37 -25.22 -3.98
N ASP A 655 -14.15 -25.97 -3.21
CA ASP A 655 -15.61 -26.01 -3.29
C ASP A 655 -16.32 -25.20 -2.19
N PHE A 656 -15.56 -24.64 -1.23
CA PHE A 656 -16.08 -23.84 -0.11
C PHE A 656 -17.12 -24.60 0.76
N SER A 657 -17.12 -25.93 0.72
CA SER A 657 -18.11 -26.75 1.44
C SER A 657 -17.91 -26.76 2.96
N SER A 658 -16.68 -26.56 3.42
CA SER A 658 -16.32 -26.40 4.83
C SER A 658 -15.19 -25.39 4.99
N MET A 659 -15.32 -24.48 5.95
CA MET A 659 -14.30 -23.48 6.28
C MET A 659 -13.85 -23.64 7.73
N THR A 660 -12.55 -23.66 7.96
CA THR A 660 -11.92 -23.73 9.29
C THR A 660 -11.36 -22.36 9.66
N ARG A 661 -11.74 -21.82 10.82
CA ARG A 661 -11.21 -20.54 11.33
C ARG A 661 -9.79 -20.75 11.86
N LEU A 662 -8.83 -20.06 11.28
CA LEU A 662 -7.40 -20.19 11.64
C LEU A 662 -6.97 -19.18 12.68
N SER A 663 -7.57 -17.98 12.68
CA SER A 663 -7.27 -16.92 13.64
C SER A 663 -8.47 -16.50 14.49
N ASP A 664 -8.19 -16.00 15.69
CA ASP A 664 -9.16 -15.33 16.55
C ASP A 664 -8.48 -14.09 17.11
N ALA A 665 -8.35 -13.07 16.26
CA ALA A 665 -7.46 -11.93 16.52
C ALA A 665 -7.99 -11.01 17.61
N ASN A 666 -9.31 -10.87 17.74
CA ASN A 666 -9.95 -9.90 18.64
C ASN A 666 -11.07 -10.50 19.50
N PRO A 667 -10.82 -11.55 20.30
CA PRO A 667 -11.84 -12.15 21.17
C PRO A 667 -12.38 -11.15 22.21
N GLN A 668 -11.59 -10.15 22.60
CA GLN A 668 -11.98 -9.07 23.51
C GLN A 668 -13.11 -8.20 22.96
N GLN A 669 -13.45 -8.29 21.67
CA GLN A 669 -14.61 -7.59 21.11
C GLN A 669 -15.91 -7.96 21.84
N ALA A 670 -16.02 -9.20 22.35
CA ALA A 670 -17.19 -9.66 23.09
C ALA A 670 -17.45 -8.88 24.39
N ASP A 671 -16.42 -8.22 24.95
CA ASP A 671 -16.52 -7.42 26.17
C ASP A 671 -17.09 -6.01 25.91
N TYR A 672 -17.24 -5.62 24.64
CA TYR A 672 -17.70 -4.30 24.24
C TYR A 672 -19.08 -4.32 23.61
N ALA A 673 -19.84 -3.26 23.86
CA ALA A 673 -21.15 -3.04 23.30
C ALA A 673 -21.01 -2.80 21.79
N TRP A 674 -21.35 -3.80 20.97
CA TRP A 674 -21.14 -3.75 19.51
C TRP A 674 -22.46 -3.54 18.76
N GLY A 675 -22.48 -2.55 17.87
CA GLY A 675 -23.65 -2.18 17.09
C GLY A 675 -24.08 -3.19 16.01
N ASP A 676 -24.94 -2.74 15.10
CA ASP A 676 -25.26 -3.43 13.84
C ASP A 676 -25.11 -2.50 12.64
N ALA A 677 -25.16 -3.05 11.43
CA ALA A 677 -25.17 -2.29 10.18
C ALA A 677 -26.31 -2.77 9.27
N GLU A 678 -27.15 -1.84 8.80
CA GLU A 678 -28.23 -2.13 7.85
C GLU A 678 -28.15 -1.24 6.60
N LEU A 679 -28.62 -1.77 5.48
CA LEU A 679 -28.81 -0.99 4.26
C LEU A 679 -30.10 -0.18 4.37
N VAL A 680 -30.05 1.10 4.07
CA VAL A 680 -31.21 1.99 4.01
C VAL A 680 -31.35 2.60 2.64
N GLU A 681 -32.59 2.84 2.22
CA GLU A 681 -32.91 3.34 0.88
C GLU A 681 -33.78 4.59 0.98
N TRP A 682 -33.53 5.54 0.09
CA TRP A 682 -34.35 6.75 -0.06
C TRP A 682 -34.29 7.25 -1.51
N VAL A 683 -35.04 8.30 -1.80
CA VAL A 683 -35.03 8.97 -3.09
C VAL A 683 -34.37 10.34 -2.91
N SER A 684 -33.40 10.66 -3.77
CA SER A 684 -32.75 11.97 -3.78
C SER A 684 -33.73 13.10 -4.10
N ALA A 685 -33.33 14.35 -3.90
CA ALA A 685 -34.13 15.50 -4.28
C ALA A 685 -34.36 15.60 -5.81
N ARG A 686 -33.54 14.92 -6.62
CA ARG A 686 -33.68 14.83 -8.08
C ARG A 686 -34.44 13.58 -8.55
N GLY A 687 -34.87 12.70 -7.64
CA GLY A 687 -35.64 11.51 -7.97
C GLY A 687 -34.83 10.24 -8.20
N GLU A 688 -33.52 10.25 -7.92
CA GLU A 688 -32.67 9.07 -8.03
C GLU A 688 -32.88 8.14 -6.82
N PRO A 689 -33.08 6.82 -7.00
CA PRO A 689 -33.03 5.89 -5.88
C PRO A 689 -31.60 5.78 -5.36
N LEU A 690 -31.42 5.98 -4.06
CA LEU A 690 -30.12 5.92 -3.39
C LEU A 690 -30.14 4.90 -2.26
N GLN A 691 -28.96 4.37 -1.98
CA GLN A 691 -28.69 3.47 -0.86
C GLN A 691 -27.65 4.11 0.07
N GLY A 692 -27.58 3.61 1.29
CA GLY A 692 -26.60 4.01 2.28
C GLY A 692 -26.57 3.01 3.43
N ILE A 693 -25.58 3.14 4.31
CA ILE A 693 -25.43 2.26 5.47
C ILE A 693 -25.85 3.02 6.72
N LEU A 694 -26.71 2.42 7.53
CA LEU A 694 -27.03 2.88 8.88
C LEU A 694 -26.39 1.92 9.89
N TYR A 695 -25.42 2.43 10.63
CA TYR A 695 -24.90 1.73 11.81
C TYR A 695 -25.74 2.13 13.03
N THR A 696 -26.17 1.12 13.77
CA THR A 696 -27.05 1.29 14.94
C THR A 696 -26.32 0.92 16.22
N PRO A 697 -26.66 1.56 17.35
CA PRO A 697 -26.08 1.20 18.64
C PRO A 697 -26.53 -0.20 19.09
N PRO A 698 -25.78 -0.84 20.00
CA PRO A 698 -26.17 -2.12 20.59
C PRO A 698 -27.54 -2.01 21.27
N GLY A 699 -28.42 -2.97 21.00
CA GLY A 699 -29.79 -2.96 21.55
C GLY A 699 -30.69 -1.86 21.00
N PHE A 700 -30.42 -1.36 19.79
CA PHE A 700 -31.23 -0.33 19.11
C PHE A 700 -32.74 -0.56 19.24
N ASP A 701 -33.44 0.48 19.70
CA ASP A 701 -34.89 0.53 19.89
C ASP A 701 -35.48 1.65 19.00
N PRO A 702 -36.30 1.33 17.99
CA PRO A 702 -36.89 2.34 17.10
C PRO A 702 -37.85 3.30 17.81
N ASP A 703 -38.28 3.04 19.05
CA ASP A 703 -39.11 3.94 19.84
C ASP A 703 -38.27 4.95 20.67
N THR A 704 -36.95 4.83 20.66
CA THR A 704 -36.00 5.73 21.32
C THR A 704 -35.36 6.70 20.31
N GLN A 705 -35.17 7.97 20.69
CA GLN A 705 -34.45 8.94 19.88
C GLN A 705 -32.95 8.92 20.19
N TYR A 706 -32.12 8.82 19.15
CA TYR A 706 -30.67 8.80 19.23
C TYR A 706 -30.04 10.00 18.51
N PRO A 707 -28.89 10.50 18.97
CA PRO A 707 -28.07 11.40 18.19
C PRO A 707 -27.49 10.65 16.98
N MET A 708 -27.30 11.36 15.88
CA MET A 708 -26.82 10.77 14.62
C MET A 708 -25.59 11.49 14.09
N MET A 709 -24.58 10.72 13.70
CA MET A 709 -23.45 11.19 12.91
C MET A 709 -23.67 10.86 11.43
N VAL A 710 -23.49 11.84 10.56
CA VAL A 710 -23.53 11.67 9.11
C VAL A 710 -22.11 11.75 8.57
N TYR A 711 -21.68 10.72 7.84
CA TYR A 711 -20.39 10.68 7.16
C TYR A 711 -20.60 10.32 5.69
N PHE A 712 -19.91 11.00 4.77
CA PHE A 712 -20.00 10.71 3.34
C PHE A 712 -18.69 11.06 2.62
N TYR A 713 -18.56 10.52 1.41
CA TYR A 713 -17.48 10.89 0.48
C TYR A 713 -18.00 10.80 -0.96
N GLU A 714 -18.33 9.59 -1.42
CA GLU A 714 -19.00 9.33 -2.70
C GLU A 714 -20.03 8.19 -2.51
N ARG A 715 -19.91 7.07 -3.20
CA ARG A 715 -20.72 5.86 -2.98
C ARG A 715 -20.00 4.91 -2.01
N ASN A 716 -20.66 4.53 -0.93
CA ASN A 716 -20.14 3.68 0.15
C ASN A 716 -21.02 2.46 0.46
N SER A 717 -22.24 2.36 -0.07
CA SER A 717 -23.19 1.28 0.26
C SER A 717 -22.65 -0.12 -0.02
N ASP A 718 -21.77 -0.27 -1.02
CA ASP A 718 -21.06 -1.53 -1.33
C ASP A 718 -20.14 -2.01 -0.19
N THR A 719 -19.88 -1.16 0.82
CA THR A 719 -19.05 -1.49 1.99
C THR A 719 -19.86 -1.98 3.21
N LEU A 720 -21.15 -2.32 3.05
CA LEU A 720 -22.05 -2.75 4.14
C LEU A 720 -21.43 -3.80 5.09
N HIS A 721 -20.69 -4.76 4.54
CA HIS A 721 -20.08 -5.84 5.32
C HIS A 721 -18.61 -5.58 5.68
N ARG A 722 -18.08 -4.38 5.45
CA ARG A 722 -16.71 -4.06 5.87
C ARG A 722 -16.65 -3.87 7.38
N TYR A 723 -15.70 -4.53 8.02
CA TYR A 723 -15.44 -4.36 9.44
C TYR A 723 -14.83 -2.99 9.72
N SER A 724 -15.30 -2.33 10.79
CA SER A 724 -14.77 -1.03 11.22
C SER A 724 -13.97 -1.21 12.51
N PRO A 725 -12.63 -1.33 12.45
CA PRO A 725 -11.83 -1.52 13.65
C PRO A 725 -11.83 -0.23 14.50
N PRO A 726 -11.89 -0.33 15.85
CA PRO A 726 -11.91 0.82 16.74
C PRO A 726 -10.49 1.35 16.95
N THR A 727 -9.79 1.74 15.88
CA THR A 727 -8.42 2.27 15.92
C THR A 727 -8.42 3.80 15.73
N PRO A 728 -7.39 4.54 16.19
CA PRO A 728 -7.35 5.98 16.01
C PRO A 728 -7.22 6.32 14.52
N HIS A 729 -8.34 6.68 13.87
CA HIS A 729 -8.37 6.97 12.45
C HIS A 729 -7.69 8.31 12.18
N ARG A 730 -6.92 8.36 11.09
CA ARG A 730 -6.24 9.57 10.62
C ARG A 730 -7.13 10.64 9.98
N SER A 731 -8.44 10.44 9.84
CA SER A 731 -9.23 11.23 8.86
C SER A 731 -10.73 11.26 9.13
N ILE A 732 -11.35 10.13 9.47
CA ILE A 732 -12.82 10.05 9.61
C ILE A 732 -13.22 9.48 10.96
N ILE A 733 -14.48 9.67 11.34
CA ILE A 733 -15.06 8.98 12.51
C ILE A 733 -14.99 7.45 12.36
N ARG A 734 -14.73 6.72 13.45
CA ARG A 734 -14.78 5.24 13.45
C ARG A 734 -16.19 4.77 13.74
N PHE A 735 -16.82 4.09 12.77
CA PHE A 735 -18.24 3.73 12.86
C PHE A 735 -18.55 2.82 14.07
N SER A 736 -17.70 1.83 14.35
CA SER A 736 -17.82 0.98 15.54
C SER A 736 -17.73 1.76 16.85
N PHE A 737 -16.75 2.68 16.95
CA PHE A 737 -16.53 3.52 18.12
C PHE A 737 -17.75 4.39 18.45
N TYR A 738 -18.29 5.10 17.45
CA TYR A 738 -19.46 5.97 17.67
C TYR A 738 -20.74 5.16 17.91
N ALA A 739 -20.99 4.09 17.13
CA ALA A 739 -22.15 3.23 17.35
C ALA A 739 -22.17 2.58 18.74
N SER A 740 -21.01 2.11 19.22
CA SER A 740 -20.85 1.56 20.57
C SER A 740 -21.20 2.55 21.68
N ARG A 741 -21.04 3.85 21.43
CA ARG A 741 -21.29 4.94 22.37
C ARG A 741 -22.72 5.51 22.30
N GLY A 742 -23.61 4.90 21.52
CA GLY A 742 -25.01 5.30 21.45
C GLY A 742 -25.37 6.22 20.28
N TYR A 743 -24.44 6.47 19.35
CA TYR A 743 -24.75 7.19 18.12
C TYR A 743 -25.39 6.27 17.08
N LEU A 744 -26.30 6.81 16.29
CA LEU A 744 -26.53 6.33 14.93
C LEU A 744 -25.40 6.86 14.04
N VAL A 745 -24.91 6.05 13.10
CA VAL A 745 -23.98 6.53 12.06
C VAL A 745 -24.57 6.27 10.70
N PHE A 746 -24.89 7.32 9.96
CA PHE A 746 -25.46 7.25 8.62
C PHE A 746 -24.42 7.58 7.55
N VAL A 747 -24.23 6.67 6.62
CA VAL A 747 -23.28 6.78 5.51
C VAL A 747 -24.01 6.69 4.17
N PRO A 748 -24.46 7.84 3.62
CA PRO A 748 -25.19 7.86 2.35
C PRO A 748 -24.30 7.77 1.12
N ASP A 749 -24.83 7.20 0.04
CA ASP A 749 -24.27 7.37 -1.31
C ASP A 749 -24.61 8.76 -1.88
N ILE A 750 -23.67 9.29 -2.66
CA ILE A 750 -23.84 10.55 -3.40
C ILE A 750 -23.61 10.30 -4.88
N VAL A 751 -24.49 10.85 -5.72
CA VAL A 751 -24.36 10.88 -7.19
C VAL A 751 -24.30 12.31 -7.67
N TYR A 752 -23.47 12.58 -8.67
CA TYR A 752 -23.12 13.97 -9.03
C TYR A 752 -23.69 14.42 -10.37
N GLU A 753 -24.02 15.71 -10.43
CA GLU A 753 -24.25 16.44 -11.67
C GLU A 753 -23.04 17.35 -11.93
N THR A 754 -22.47 17.24 -13.12
CA THR A 754 -21.37 18.10 -13.58
C THR A 754 -21.72 19.58 -13.41
N GLY A 755 -20.84 20.33 -12.75
CA GLY A 755 -20.97 21.75 -12.45
C GLY A 755 -21.52 22.04 -11.05
N HIS A 756 -22.21 21.09 -10.42
CA HIS A 756 -22.93 21.30 -9.16
C HIS A 756 -22.61 20.23 -8.10
N PRO A 757 -21.32 19.95 -7.79
CA PRO A 757 -20.95 18.92 -6.81
C PRO A 757 -21.50 19.18 -5.41
N GLY A 758 -21.45 20.43 -4.92
CA GLY A 758 -21.93 20.77 -3.57
C GLY A 758 -23.44 20.58 -3.45
N ARG A 759 -24.18 21.08 -4.44
CA ARG A 759 -25.64 20.88 -4.51
C ARG A 759 -26.00 19.40 -4.63
N SER A 760 -25.25 18.63 -5.44
CA SER A 760 -25.47 17.18 -5.56
C SER A 760 -25.33 16.47 -4.22
N ALA A 761 -24.32 16.84 -3.42
CA ALA A 761 -24.19 16.32 -2.05
C ALA A 761 -25.42 16.66 -1.19
N MET A 762 -25.93 17.90 -1.26
CA MET A 762 -27.14 18.30 -0.54
C MET A 762 -28.38 17.52 -1.00
N ASP A 763 -28.58 17.40 -2.31
CA ASP A 763 -29.71 16.71 -2.94
C ASP A 763 -29.71 15.20 -2.64
N CYS A 764 -28.56 14.61 -2.33
CA CYS A 764 -28.45 13.20 -1.90
C CYS A 764 -28.58 13.04 -0.38
N VAL A 765 -27.83 13.82 0.41
CA VAL A 765 -27.66 13.62 1.85
C VAL A 765 -28.89 14.06 2.65
N ILE A 766 -29.45 15.24 2.35
CA ILE A 766 -30.53 15.81 3.17
C ILE A 766 -31.82 14.98 3.09
N PRO A 767 -32.26 14.49 1.91
CA PRO A 767 -33.38 13.55 1.84
C PRO A 767 -33.15 12.24 2.62
N GLY A 768 -31.92 11.72 2.63
CA GLY A 768 -31.57 10.54 3.43
C GLY A 768 -31.68 10.80 4.93
N VAL A 769 -31.11 11.91 5.41
CA VAL A 769 -31.20 12.35 6.81
C VAL A 769 -32.66 12.55 7.23
N THR A 770 -33.43 13.30 6.45
CA THR A 770 -34.85 13.59 6.77
C THR A 770 -35.73 12.34 6.71
N SER A 771 -35.43 11.38 5.84
CA SER A 771 -36.08 10.07 5.81
C SER A 771 -35.86 9.30 7.13
N LEU A 772 -34.64 9.30 7.66
CA LEU A 772 -34.34 8.67 8.95
C LEU A 772 -35.00 9.41 10.12
N VAL A 773 -35.01 10.74 10.12
CA VAL A 773 -35.76 11.55 11.10
C VAL A 773 -37.25 11.21 11.08
N ALA A 774 -37.84 11.04 9.90
CA ALA A 774 -39.25 10.67 9.75
C ALA A 774 -39.58 9.27 10.30
N ARG A 775 -38.59 8.39 10.49
CA ARG A 775 -38.77 7.08 11.15
C ARG A 775 -38.93 7.19 12.68
N GLY A 776 -38.62 8.34 13.28
CA GLY A 776 -38.92 8.67 14.68
C GLY A 776 -37.80 8.39 15.69
N PHE A 777 -36.75 7.66 15.31
CA PHE A 777 -35.63 7.29 16.20
C PHE A 777 -34.41 8.19 16.12
N VAL A 778 -34.42 9.22 15.26
CA VAL A 778 -33.35 10.24 15.23
C VAL A 778 -33.83 11.45 16.01
N ASP A 779 -32.99 11.99 16.89
CA ASP A 779 -33.20 13.30 17.49
C ASP A 779 -32.83 14.39 16.46
N PRO A 780 -33.81 15.18 15.95
CA PRO A 780 -33.54 16.20 14.94
C PRO A 780 -32.64 17.34 15.45
N ASP A 781 -32.52 17.53 16.76
CA ASP A 781 -31.67 18.57 17.35
C ASP A 781 -30.24 18.07 17.62
N ARG A 782 -29.95 16.77 17.37
CA ARG A 782 -28.66 16.13 17.65
C ARG A 782 -28.10 15.39 16.45
N ILE A 783 -27.96 16.09 15.33
CA ILE A 783 -27.34 15.55 14.10
C ILE A 783 -25.99 16.22 13.86
N GLY A 784 -24.91 15.44 13.82
CA GLY A 784 -23.57 15.88 13.43
C GLY A 784 -23.23 15.48 12.00
N VAL A 785 -22.33 16.22 11.37
CA VAL A 785 -21.74 15.85 10.07
C VAL A 785 -20.23 15.85 10.15
N GLN A 786 -19.58 14.86 9.53
CA GLN A 786 -18.12 14.81 9.43
C GLN A 786 -17.66 14.37 8.05
N GLY A 787 -16.61 15.01 7.55
CA GLY A 787 -15.89 14.56 6.37
C GLY A 787 -14.48 15.13 6.31
N HIS A 788 -13.64 14.51 5.49
CA HIS A 788 -12.25 14.91 5.27
C HIS A 788 -11.96 14.96 3.77
N SER A 789 -11.05 15.83 3.32
CA SER A 789 -10.71 16.01 1.90
C SER A 789 -11.96 16.44 1.11
N TRP A 790 -12.39 15.67 0.10
CA TRP A 790 -13.65 15.88 -0.60
C TRP A 790 -14.87 15.92 0.35
N GLY A 791 -14.94 15.00 1.31
CA GLY A 791 -15.95 15.03 2.38
C GLY A 791 -15.84 16.27 3.26
N GLY A 792 -14.63 16.83 3.40
CA GLY A 792 -14.38 18.09 4.12
C GLY A 792 -14.98 19.29 3.38
N TYR A 793 -14.77 19.36 2.06
CA TYR A 793 -15.45 20.31 1.18
C TYR A 793 -16.97 20.18 1.27
N GLN A 794 -17.51 18.97 1.15
CA GLN A 794 -18.95 18.73 1.21
C GLN A 794 -19.53 19.12 2.56
N SER A 795 -18.86 18.79 3.67
CA SER A 795 -19.27 19.21 5.01
C SER A 795 -19.28 20.74 5.13
N ALA A 796 -18.24 21.41 4.63
CA ALA A 796 -18.17 22.87 4.61
C ALA A 796 -19.26 23.49 3.73
N TYR A 797 -19.60 22.88 2.59
CA TYR A 797 -20.67 23.34 1.73
C TYR A 797 -22.05 23.18 2.40
N LEU A 798 -22.36 22.00 2.93
CA LEU A 798 -23.67 21.71 3.52
C LEU A 798 -24.05 22.70 4.64
N ILE A 799 -23.12 23.02 5.55
CA ILE A 799 -23.39 23.95 6.66
C ILE A 799 -23.62 25.41 6.22
N THR A 800 -23.31 25.74 4.96
CA THR A 800 -23.70 27.05 4.39
C THR A 800 -25.12 27.04 3.82
N GLN A 801 -25.66 25.86 3.51
CA GLN A 801 -26.95 25.71 2.83
C GLN A 801 -28.08 25.26 3.75
N THR A 802 -27.78 24.69 4.92
CA THR A 802 -28.78 24.21 5.88
C THR A 802 -28.27 24.30 7.33
N ASP A 803 -29.22 24.37 8.26
CA ASP A 803 -29.03 24.42 9.71
C ASP A 803 -29.41 23.10 10.41
N ILE A 804 -29.65 22.01 9.67
CA ILE A 804 -30.03 20.70 10.24
C ILE A 804 -28.93 20.09 11.14
N PHE A 805 -27.67 20.51 10.96
CA PHE A 805 -26.54 19.96 11.69
C PHE A 805 -26.23 20.80 12.93
N ALA A 806 -26.25 20.15 14.10
CA ALA A 806 -25.89 20.75 15.39
C ALA A 806 -24.38 20.95 15.55
N ALA A 807 -23.55 20.18 14.85
CA ALA A 807 -22.09 20.34 14.80
C ALA A 807 -21.50 19.76 13.51
N ALA A 808 -20.37 20.31 13.04
CA ALA A 808 -19.71 19.86 11.83
C ALA A 808 -18.19 19.66 12.00
N GLY A 809 -17.66 18.58 11.44
CA GLY A 809 -16.22 18.32 11.30
C GLY A 809 -15.81 18.39 9.84
N SER A 810 -14.90 19.30 9.51
CA SER A 810 -14.44 19.55 8.14
C SER A 810 -12.91 19.42 8.06
N GLY A 811 -12.43 18.24 7.68
CA GLY A 811 -11.01 17.93 7.55
C GLY A 811 -10.46 18.24 6.16
N ALA A 812 -9.29 18.87 6.10
CA ALA A 812 -8.59 19.37 4.92
C ALA A 812 -9.54 19.90 3.82
N PRO A 813 -10.43 20.86 4.15
CA PRO A 813 -11.46 21.28 3.21
C PRO A 813 -10.91 22.12 2.06
N VAL A 814 -11.53 21.99 0.90
CA VAL A 814 -11.45 23.01 -0.15
C VAL A 814 -12.57 24.02 0.12
N SER A 815 -12.22 25.21 0.63
CA SER A 815 -13.18 26.26 0.97
C SER A 815 -13.39 27.27 -0.16
N ASN A 816 -12.42 27.38 -1.07
CA ASN A 816 -12.40 28.31 -2.18
C ASN A 816 -11.86 27.59 -3.43
N MET A 817 -12.76 26.95 -4.18
CA MET A 817 -12.42 26.24 -5.41
C MET A 817 -11.77 27.16 -6.46
N PHE A 818 -12.09 28.47 -6.44
CA PHE A 818 -11.50 29.42 -7.39
C PHE A 818 -10.00 29.62 -7.13
N SER A 819 -9.59 29.89 -5.88
CA SER A 819 -8.15 30.03 -5.56
C SER A 819 -7.43 28.68 -5.62
N ALA A 820 -8.11 27.60 -5.22
CA ALA A 820 -7.54 26.27 -5.21
C ALA A 820 -7.36 25.65 -6.61
N TYR A 821 -8.02 26.18 -7.65
CA TYR A 821 -7.80 25.78 -9.05
C TYR A 821 -6.38 26.07 -9.54
N GLY A 822 -5.86 27.26 -9.22
CA GLY A 822 -4.50 27.67 -9.56
C GLY A 822 -3.42 27.19 -8.58
N GLY A 823 -3.79 26.39 -7.58
CA GLY A 823 -2.86 25.86 -6.59
C GLY A 823 -2.09 24.64 -7.09
N ILE A 824 -1.01 24.30 -6.38
CA ILE A 824 -0.22 23.09 -6.61
C ILE A 824 -0.67 21.97 -5.67
N ARG A 825 -0.70 20.75 -6.19
CA ARG A 825 -0.77 19.52 -5.39
C ARG A 825 0.68 19.12 -5.04
N TRP A 826 1.23 19.70 -3.98
CA TRP A 826 2.66 19.58 -3.63
C TRP A 826 3.15 18.14 -3.49
N GLY A 827 2.28 17.19 -3.10
CA GLY A 827 2.65 15.77 -3.04
C GLY A 827 2.99 15.13 -4.38
N SER A 828 2.56 15.73 -5.50
CA SER A 828 2.91 15.29 -6.87
C SER A 828 3.58 16.38 -7.71
N GLY A 829 3.71 17.60 -7.19
CA GLY A 829 4.14 18.76 -7.97
C GLY A 829 3.15 19.24 -9.04
N LEU A 830 2.14 18.45 -9.41
CA LEU A 830 1.14 18.79 -10.42
C LEU A 830 0.29 20.03 -10.08
N SER A 831 -0.14 20.72 -11.13
CA SER A 831 -1.28 21.64 -11.08
C SER A 831 -2.56 20.91 -10.67
N ARG A 832 -3.48 21.63 -10.01
CA ARG A 832 -4.77 21.06 -9.58
C ARG A 832 -5.88 21.16 -10.63
N GLN A 833 -5.62 21.69 -11.81
CA GLN A 833 -6.66 22.04 -12.80
C GLN A 833 -7.49 20.83 -13.24
N PHE A 834 -6.85 19.70 -13.58
CA PHE A 834 -7.54 18.45 -13.96
C PHE A 834 -8.53 17.98 -12.89
N GLN A 835 -8.26 18.26 -11.61
CA GLN A 835 -9.14 17.87 -10.51
C GLN A 835 -10.49 18.58 -10.58
N TYR A 836 -10.47 19.85 -10.96
CA TYR A 836 -11.68 20.65 -11.07
C TYR A 836 -12.38 20.49 -12.41
N GLU A 837 -11.60 20.39 -13.48
CA GLU A 837 -12.15 20.31 -14.83
C GLU A 837 -12.70 18.92 -15.14
N GLN A 838 -12.01 17.85 -14.74
CA GLN A 838 -12.29 16.51 -15.24
C GLN A 838 -12.68 15.49 -14.17
N THR A 839 -12.15 15.58 -12.95
CA THR A 839 -12.30 14.51 -11.95
C THR A 839 -13.14 14.94 -10.75
N GLN A 840 -12.63 14.81 -9.53
CA GLN A 840 -13.40 14.81 -8.29
C GLN A 840 -14.27 16.06 -8.07
N SER A 841 -13.81 17.27 -8.44
CA SER A 841 -14.62 18.47 -8.24
C SER A 841 -15.67 18.69 -9.33
N ARG A 842 -15.60 17.97 -10.45
CA ARG A 842 -16.67 17.88 -11.46
C ARG A 842 -17.19 19.24 -11.97
N ILE A 843 -16.39 20.31 -11.98
CA ILE A 843 -16.86 21.64 -12.45
C ILE A 843 -17.05 21.62 -13.98
N GLY A 844 -16.26 20.81 -14.69
CA GLY A 844 -16.45 20.55 -16.12
C GLY A 844 -16.06 21.72 -17.02
N GLY A 845 -15.09 22.54 -16.61
CA GLY A 845 -14.56 23.66 -17.39
C GLY A 845 -13.64 24.55 -16.57
N THR A 846 -12.88 25.40 -17.25
CA THR A 846 -11.88 26.30 -16.62
C THR A 846 -12.53 27.43 -15.81
N ILE A 847 -11.75 28.11 -14.97
CA ILE A 847 -12.21 29.32 -14.26
C ILE A 847 -12.58 30.48 -15.18
N TRP A 848 -12.10 30.48 -16.43
CA TRP A 848 -12.42 31.52 -17.41
C TRP A 848 -13.73 31.23 -18.15
N GLU A 849 -14.04 29.96 -18.37
CA GLU A 849 -15.27 29.52 -19.03
C GLU A 849 -16.46 29.51 -18.07
N LYS A 850 -16.25 29.06 -16.83
CA LYS A 850 -17.31 28.83 -15.83
C LYS A 850 -17.06 29.50 -14.47
N PRO A 851 -16.64 30.78 -14.41
CA PRO A 851 -16.23 31.44 -13.16
C PRO A 851 -17.30 31.40 -12.06
N LEU A 852 -18.57 31.49 -12.44
CA LEU A 852 -19.69 31.49 -11.49
C LEU A 852 -19.88 30.13 -10.82
N LEU A 853 -19.59 29.00 -11.49
CA LEU A 853 -19.68 27.68 -10.85
C LEU A 853 -18.60 27.49 -9.79
N TYR A 854 -17.40 28.03 -10.02
CA TYR A 854 -16.34 28.00 -8.99
C TYR A 854 -16.73 28.83 -7.76
N ILE A 855 -17.39 29.97 -7.94
CA ILE A 855 -17.90 30.79 -6.83
C ILE A 855 -19.06 30.09 -6.11
N GLU A 856 -20.04 29.58 -6.87
CA GLU A 856 -21.21 28.87 -6.34
C GLU A 856 -20.80 27.66 -5.48
N ASN A 857 -19.80 26.89 -5.93
CA ASN A 857 -19.32 25.72 -5.22
C ASN A 857 -18.28 26.04 -4.14
N SER A 858 -17.98 27.30 -3.84
CA SER A 858 -16.98 27.68 -2.82
C SER A 858 -17.64 28.09 -1.50
N PRO A 859 -17.56 27.27 -0.42
CA PRO A 859 -18.14 27.59 0.88
C PRO A 859 -17.72 28.96 1.43
N LEU A 860 -16.51 29.42 1.12
CA LEU A 860 -15.95 30.70 1.57
C LEU A 860 -16.90 31.89 1.34
N PHE A 861 -17.60 31.92 0.20
CA PHE A 861 -18.50 33.03 -0.15
C PHE A 861 -19.86 32.99 0.56
N HIS A 862 -20.12 31.94 1.32
CA HIS A 862 -21.39 31.67 2.00
C HIS A 862 -21.23 31.49 3.51
N LEU A 863 -20.04 31.76 4.08
CA LEU A 863 -19.77 31.56 5.51
C LEU A 863 -20.62 32.43 6.43
N ASP A 864 -21.19 33.54 5.94
CA ASP A 864 -22.13 34.38 6.71
C ASP A 864 -23.42 33.63 7.06
N GLN A 865 -23.79 32.64 6.25
CA GLN A 865 -24.97 31.79 6.42
C GLN A 865 -24.77 30.68 7.47
N VAL A 866 -23.53 30.35 7.84
CA VAL A 866 -23.22 29.25 8.78
C VAL A 866 -23.75 29.58 10.18
N THR A 867 -24.54 28.69 10.77
CA THR A 867 -24.99 28.75 12.17
C THR A 867 -24.44 27.60 13.02
N THR A 868 -23.94 26.55 12.36
CA THR A 868 -23.38 25.34 12.95
C THR A 868 -21.94 25.54 13.45
N PRO A 869 -21.60 25.15 14.69
CA PRO A 869 -20.20 25.08 15.17
C PRO A 869 -19.33 24.13 14.32
N VAL A 870 -18.09 24.53 14.03
CA VAL A 870 -17.22 23.78 13.11
C VAL A 870 -15.85 23.41 13.70
N LEU A 871 -15.48 22.13 13.66
CA LEU A 871 -14.12 21.65 13.89
C LEU A 871 -13.40 21.46 12.55
N ILE A 872 -12.33 22.20 12.33
CA ILE A 872 -11.51 22.13 11.13
C ILE A 872 -10.21 21.40 11.48
N LEU A 873 -9.86 20.36 10.73
CA LEU A 873 -8.51 19.77 10.76
C LEU A 873 -7.82 20.16 9.46
N HIS A 874 -6.66 20.81 9.50
CA HIS A 874 -5.84 20.98 8.30
C HIS A 874 -4.38 21.10 8.77
N ASN A 875 -3.46 20.37 8.15
CA ASN A 875 -2.05 20.40 8.54
C ASN A 875 -1.24 21.25 7.55
N ASP A 876 -0.10 21.75 8.01
CA ASP A 876 0.71 22.72 7.26
C ASP A 876 1.58 22.13 6.14
N GLU A 877 1.82 20.81 6.13
CA GLU A 877 2.53 20.09 5.06
C GLU A 877 1.57 19.29 4.15
N ASP A 878 0.30 19.69 4.08
CA ASP A 878 -0.70 19.06 3.24
C ASP A 878 -0.36 19.16 1.74
N GLY A 879 0.18 18.05 1.21
CA GLY A 879 0.52 17.92 -0.20
C GLY A 879 -0.67 17.72 -1.14
N ALA A 880 -1.89 17.52 -0.61
CA ALA A 880 -3.07 17.20 -1.39
C ALA A 880 -4.10 18.34 -1.44
N VAL A 881 -4.23 19.19 -0.42
CA VAL A 881 -5.06 20.41 -0.41
C VAL A 881 -4.27 21.56 0.20
N PRO A 882 -4.12 22.72 -0.48
CA PRO A 882 -3.35 23.83 0.06
C PRO A 882 -3.81 24.23 1.47
N TRP A 883 -2.87 24.28 2.42
CA TRP A 883 -3.08 24.67 3.82
C TRP A 883 -3.91 25.95 3.99
N TYR A 884 -3.74 26.92 3.09
CA TYR A 884 -4.49 28.17 3.11
C TYR A 884 -6.01 28.00 2.95
N GLN A 885 -6.52 26.89 2.42
CA GLN A 885 -7.96 26.64 2.33
C GLN A 885 -8.60 26.48 3.72
N GLY A 886 -7.97 25.76 4.63
CA GLY A 886 -8.41 25.65 6.03
C GLY A 886 -8.27 26.96 6.79
N ILE A 887 -7.18 27.70 6.55
CA ILE A 887 -6.95 29.03 7.14
C ILE A 887 -8.00 30.05 6.67
N GLU A 888 -8.29 30.13 5.37
CA GLU A 888 -9.30 31.03 4.80
C GLU A 888 -10.68 30.77 5.42
N MET A 889 -11.07 29.50 5.56
CA MET A 889 -12.34 29.11 6.20
C MET A 889 -12.38 29.53 7.68
N PHE A 890 -11.34 29.17 8.46
CA PHE A 890 -11.27 29.50 9.88
C PHE A 890 -11.29 31.02 10.11
N MET A 891 -10.50 31.77 9.36
CA MET A 891 -10.43 33.24 9.49
C MET A 891 -11.73 33.91 9.06
N GLY A 892 -12.41 33.38 8.04
CA GLY A 892 -13.75 33.82 7.64
C GLY A 892 -14.78 33.66 8.75
N LEU A 893 -14.90 32.45 9.30
CA LEU A 893 -15.81 32.13 10.41
C LEU A 893 -15.49 32.97 11.66
N ARG A 894 -14.21 33.10 12.00
CA ARG A 894 -13.75 33.93 13.13
C ARG A 894 -14.12 35.40 12.95
N ARG A 895 -13.96 35.96 11.74
CA ARG A 895 -14.32 37.36 11.44
C ARG A 895 -15.82 37.62 11.63
N LEU A 896 -16.62 36.62 11.31
CA LEU A 896 -18.09 36.61 11.42
C LEU A 896 -18.59 36.27 12.84
N GLY A 897 -17.69 35.96 13.77
CA GLY A 897 -18.04 35.59 15.15
C GLY A 897 -18.74 34.24 15.27
N LYS A 898 -18.51 33.33 14.33
CA LYS A 898 -19.10 31.97 14.34
C LYS A 898 -18.17 31.01 15.13
N PRO A 899 -18.70 30.07 15.94
CA PRO A 899 -17.88 29.10 16.66
C PRO A 899 -17.11 28.18 15.70
N ALA A 900 -15.79 28.24 15.74
CA ALA A 900 -14.92 27.41 14.92
C ALA A 900 -13.58 27.13 15.61
N TRP A 901 -13.03 25.95 15.37
CA TRP A 901 -11.72 25.52 15.86
C TRP A 901 -10.88 25.00 14.70
N LEU A 902 -9.57 25.28 14.70
CA LEU A 902 -8.63 24.77 13.72
C LEU A 902 -7.56 23.95 14.41
N LEU A 903 -7.52 22.65 14.12
CA LEU A 903 -6.46 21.74 14.51
C LEU A 903 -5.42 21.69 13.39
N ASN A 904 -4.16 21.95 13.76
CA ASN A 904 -2.99 21.77 12.90
C ASN A 904 -1.97 20.90 13.64
N TYR A 905 -1.74 19.70 13.13
CA TYR A 905 -0.61 18.87 13.56
C TYR A 905 0.59 19.23 12.69
N ASN A 906 1.51 20.02 13.26
CA ASN A 906 2.65 20.56 12.51
C ASN A 906 3.52 19.47 11.90
N GLY A 907 3.97 19.70 10.67
CA GLY A 907 4.81 18.76 9.92
C GLY A 907 4.07 17.47 9.55
N GLN A 908 2.74 17.49 9.52
CA GLN A 908 1.94 16.36 9.05
C GLN A 908 1.37 16.68 7.67
N PRO A 909 1.22 15.67 6.80
CA PRO A 909 0.66 15.88 5.47
C PRO A 909 -0.87 15.97 5.54
N HIS A 910 -1.57 15.56 4.48
CA HIS A 910 -3.03 15.64 4.36
C HIS A 910 -3.83 15.04 5.55
N TRP A 911 -3.19 14.23 6.39
CA TRP A 911 -3.73 13.65 7.62
C TRP A 911 -2.60 13.44 8.66
N PRO A 912 -2.91 13.37 9.97
CA PRO A 912 -1.94 12.91 10.97
C PRO A 912 -1.49 11.46 10.70
N ILE A 913 -0.18 11.23 10.63
CA ILE A 913 0.42 9.92 10.39
C ILE A 913 0.82 9.26 11.71
N THR A 914 1.49 10.01 12.59
CA THR A 914 2.05 9.43 13.81
C THR A 914 0.94 8.97 14.76
N TYR A 915 1.18 7.86 15.48
CA TYR A 915 0.20 7.33 16.44
C TYR A 915 -0.26 8.38 17.47
N PRO A 916 0.63 9.17 18.12
CA PRO A 916 0.21 10.21 19.06
C PRO A 916 -0.74 11.24 18.45
N ASN A 917 -0.46 11.71 17.22
CA ASN A 917 -1.30 12.70 16.54
C ASN A 917 -2.65 12.09 16.12
N ARG A 918 -2.68 10.84 15.64
CA ARG A 918 -3.92 10.13 15.33
C ARG A 918 -4.79 9.93 16.58
N ARG A 919 -4.17 9.57 17.71
CA ARG A 919 -4.85 9.39 19.00
C ARG A 919 -5.43 10.71 19.52
N ASP A 920 -4.64 11.78 19.54
CA ASP A 920 -5.10 13.11 19.96
C ASP A 920 -6.25 13.62 19.07
N TYR A 921 -6.15 13.45 17.75
CA TYR A 921 -7.22 13.83 16.83
C TYR A 921 -8.53 13.08 17.10
N ALA A 922 -8.45 11.77 17.30
CA ALA A 922 -9.62 10.96 17.62
C ALA A 922 -10.30 11.40 18.93
N ILE A 923 -9.52 11.77 19.95
CA ILE A 923 -10.04 12.29 21.23
C ILE A 923 -10.72 13.65 21.02
N ARG A 924 -10.06 14.61 20.37
CA ARG A 924 -10.63 15.95 20.15
C ARG A 924 -11.90 15.90 19.32
N MET A 925 -11.92 15.04 18.28
CA MET A 925 -13.11 14.84 17.46
C MET A 925 -14.26 14.21 18.26
N GLN A 926 -13.98 13.21 19.11
CA GLN A 926 -14.97 12.65 20.04
C GLN A 926 -15.50 13.72 21.00
N GLN A 927 -14.63 14.45 21.70
CA GLN A 927 -15.04 15.48 22.64
C GLN A 927 -15.89 16.58 22.00
N PHE A 928 -15.52 17.01 20.79
CA PHE A 928 -16.26 18.02 20.04
C PHE A 928 -17.70 17.56 19.74
N PHE A 929 -17.88 16.36 19.18
CA PHE A 929 -19.22 15.86 18.87
C PHE A 929 -20.01 15.46 20.12
N ASP A 930 -19.37 14.88 21.13
CA ASP A 930 -20.02 14.54 22.40
C ASP A 930 -20.57 15.79 23.09
N HIS A 931 -19.87 16.93 23.03
CA HIS A 931 -20.35 18.18 23.61
C HIS A 931 -21.67 18.66 23.00
N TYR A 932 -21.80 18.62 21.67
CA TYR A 932 -22.99 19.11 20.98
C TYR A 932 -24.12 18.10 20.86
N LEU A 933 -23.81 16.79 20.87
CA LEU A 933 -24.77 15.74 20.54
C LEU A 933 -25.09 14.82 21.73
N MET A 934 -24.21 14.73 22.73
CA MET A 934 -24.32 13.82 23.87
C MET A 934 -24.31 14.54 25.23
N ASP A 935 -24.47 15.87 25.24
CA ASP A 935 -24.37 16.70 26.45
C ASP A 935 -23.03 16.54 27.19
N GLY A 936 -21.96 16.19 26.46
CA GLY A 936 -20.61 16.06 27.00
C GLY A 936 -20.09 17.40 27.52
N PRO A 937 -19.21 17.42 28.53
CA PRO A 937 -18.61 18.65 29.01
C PRO A 937 -17.75 19.29 27.92
N MET A 938 -17.74 20.63 27.86
CA MET A 938 -16.83 21.35 26.98
C MET A 938 -15.39 21.14 27.48
N PRO A 939 -14.46 20.64 26.64
CA PRO A 939 -13.06 20.50 27.03
C PRO A 939 -12.33 21.86 27.02
N GLU A 940 -11.26 21.98 27.80
CA GLU A 940 -10.52 23.24 27.95
C GLU A 940 -9.96 23.75 26.61
N TRP A 941 -9.47 22.85 25.75
CA TRP A 941 -8.99 23.20 24.42
C TRP A 941 -10.07 23.84 23.53
N MET A 942 -11.35 23.52 23.74
CA MET A 942 -12.45 24.18 23.02
C MET A 942 -12.78 25.54 23.61
N ARG A 943 -12.74 25.67 24.94
CA ARG A 943 -13.14 26.91 25.63
C ARG A 943 -12.14 28.05 25.40
N SER A 944 -10.85 27.79 25.63
CA SER A 944 -9.81 28.82 25.66
C SER A 944 -8.67 28.58 24.65
N GLY A 945 -8.60 27.37 24.08
CA GLY A 945 -7.46 26.92 23.28
C GLY A 945 -6.25 26.56 24.15
N VAL A 946 -5.22 25.97 23.54
CA VAL A 946 -3.94 25.71 24.24
C VAL A 946 -2.93 26.78 23.85
N PRO A 947 -2.45 27.64 24.78
CA PRO A 947 -1.47 28.67 24.48
C PRO A 947 -0.18 28.09 23.89
N ALA A 948 0.43 28.80 22.94
CA ALA A 948 1.67 28.33 22.30
C ALA A 948 2.82 28.05 23.29
N LEU A 949 2.84 28.73 24.44
CA LEU A 949 3.83 28.50 25.50
C LEU A 949 3.59 27.21 26.29
N GLU A 950 2.37 26.69 26.30
CA GLU A 950 1.98 25.49 27.06
C GLU A 950 1.74 24.27 26.16
N LYS A 951 1.75 24.44 24.83
CA LYS A 951 1.48 23.38 23.85
C LYS A 951 2.33 22.12 24.01
N ASP A 952 3.57 22.25 24.49
CA ASP A 952 4.49 21.13 24.71
C ASP A 952 4.37 20.52 26.13
N ARG A 953 3.42 21.01 26.95
CA ARG A 953 3.24 20.64 28.36
C ARG A 953 1.83 20.13 28.64
N GLU A 954 0.82 20.74 28.03
CA GLU A 954 -0.59 20.49 28.29
C GLU A 954 -1.35 20.24 26.98
N LEU A 955 -2.29 19.28 27.00
CA LEU A 955 -3.12 18.96 25.83
C LEU A 955 -4.50 19.64 25.88
N GLY A 956 -4.93 20.12 27.05
CA GLY A 956 -6.24 20.75 27.27
C GLY A 956 -7.44 19.81 27.12
N LEU A 957 -7.24 18.49 27.32
CA LEU A 957 -8.25 17.45 27.06
C LEU A 957 -9.24 17.28 28.23
N GLU A 958 -8.95 17.86 29.38
CA GLU A 958 -9.80 17.87 30.56
C GLU A 958 -11.08 18.71 30.36
N PRO A 959 -12.17 18.41 31.07
CA PRO A 959 -13.34 19.29 31.14
C PRO A 959 -12.95 20.70 31.63
N ALA A 960 -13.48 21.74 30.99
CA ALA A 960 -13.25 23.10 31.43
C ALA A 960 -13.90 23.36 32.81
N GLU A 961 -13.19 23.98 33.73
CA GLU A 961 -13.70 24.34 35.06
C GLU A 961 -14.62 25.56 34.97
N ASP A 962 -15.90 25.45 35.35
CA ASP A 962 -16.94 26.50 35.23
C ASP A 962 -16.47 27.94 35.54
#